data_AF-D7FVH6-F1
#
_entry.id   AF-D7FVH6-F1
#
_cell.length_a   1.000
_cell.length_b   1.000
_cell.length_c   1.000
_cell.angle_alpha   90.00
_cell.angle_beta   90.00
_cell.angle_gamma   90.00
#
_symmetry.space_group_name_H-M   'P 1'
#
loop_
_entity.id
_entity.type
_entity.pdbx_description
1 polymer ?
#
loop_
_entity_poly.entity_id
_entity_poly.type
_entity_poly.pdbx_seq_one_letter_code
_entity_poly.pdbx_strand_id
1 'polypeptide(L)'
;MTEANPIGIAHVPRHSRALGGRSYGGRHGQRPNQYASIGRETAAAAVGDDEARRETMNRSSSRRGLAAIAVCVGFVAAVTLFSRVDPQQSTGSSYRGVLKLDKEGRSVRGGSSSGLTLVATNEYGEYDRGALALYGFDMLVEPYKKTTISVTGPASSSGSISYSWLLVREDDDEPEAVELEVVEQDDTPSGSSVKVTLTEAGATYALHVQQQQLAPEGGGDASVAVVVSEKTIQVACKHVRRELRDLTSADRTAFFSAMREFYTVNLEAGKEKYGKTFANSKIISTYHNTRNYCFHSGMHFLNAHASFDLWAERSLQMIDPTVAMHYWDFTIDAATLGPDWADSVIFSNDMYGSALGSPDNGYQISEGWFADVKSIYDPDETFLKEQINPGYSLYGYIDARYNIQAVDGVSRTASYCGVRGEIEFATCNVIINCFEQYDNISEWNECMENQVHAANHGMMGGAFNCNVDMVQFQEDNPGLKAGLLSFALEYILVGMWPSNSFMGDHNTCDTSCTVGQTQDCGCTCDTDFHDWSDDEVYDKMESQMETMQNRAHGTKYVYRDDGATYQYGFQQNGVRLEHDDNMLLMRTLLTLACEPGALGAMSVGPSILDPVFWALHPIFEKATQILQLSPTYKDTYDFTWVGKDCGDGVSGGQVDETMPFTERDFGFGDGDEPLTNQEIIDFLFPTNPRLPYVYDKFDSWGACTDWDFEVAAA
;
A
#
# COMPACT_ATOMS: atom_id res chain seq x y z
N MET A 1 -46.92 4.53 -21.90
CA MET A 1 -47.52 5.16 -23.09
C MET A 1 -47.24 6.65 -23.00
N THR A 2 -46.63 7.21 -24.06
CA THR A 2 -46.58 8.65 -24.47
C THR A 2 -45.95 9.64 -23.48
N GLU A 3 -45.00 10.53 -23.79
CA GLU A 3 -44.36 11.07 -25.01
C GLU A 3 -43.14 11.87 -24.45
N ALA A 4 -41.89 11.63 -24.86
CA ALA A 4 -41.19 12.26 -25.99
C ALA A 4 -41.31 13.80 -26.06
N ASN A 5 -40.22 14.50 -25.70
CA ASN A 5 -39.96 15.88 -26.12
C ASN A 5 -38.44 16.07 -26.33
N PRO A 6 -37.96 16.48 -27.52
CA PRO A 6 -36.54 16.66 -27.79
C PRO A 6 -36.10 18.11 -27.57
N ILE A 7 -34.97 18.30 -26.90
CA ILE A 7 -34.30 19.60 -26.75
C ILE A 7 -33.35 19.79 -27.94
N GLY A 8 -33.54 20.90 -28.64
CA GLY A 8 -32.77 21.29 -29.82
C GLY A 8 -31.35 21.76 -29.48
N ILE A 9 -30.39 21.26 -30.25
CA ILE A 9 -28.99 21.66 -30.24
C ILE A 9 -28.85 22.96 -31.04
N ALA A 10 -28.36 24.01 -30.39
CA ALA A 10 -28.04 25.29 -31.02
C ALA A 10 -26.59 25.29 -31.52
N HIS A 11 -26.41 25.44 -32.83
CA HIS A 11 -25.13 25.72 -33.48
C HIS A 11 -24.56 27.07 -33.04
N VAL A 12 -23.29 27.07 -32.61
CA VAL A 12 -22.47 28.28 -32.45
C VAL A 12 -21.42 28.31 -33.59
N PRO A 13 -21.24 29.42 -34.34
CA PRO A 13 -20.26 29.47 -35.41
C PRO A 13 -18.84 29.78 -34.90
N ARG A 14 -17.87 29.01 -35.40
CA ARG A 14 -16.42 29.27 -35.31
C ARG A 14 -16.05 30.61 -35.96
N HIS A 15 -15.33 31.46 -35.23
CA HIS A 15 -14.63 32.62 -35.80
C HIS A 15 -13.13 32.31 -35.92
N SER A 16 -12.67 32.10 -37.15
CA SER A 16 -11.26 32.15 -37.51
C SER A 16 -10.80 33.60 -37.64
N ARG A 17 -9.70 33.96 -36.97
CA ARG A 17 -8.93 35.17 -37.29
C ARG A 17 -7.44 34.84 -37.31
N ALA A 18 -6.91 34.85 -38.53
CA ALA A 18 -5.51 35.04 -38.83
C ALA A 18 -5.06 36.48 -38.50
N LEU A 19 -3.74 36.66 -38.41
CA LEU A 19 -2.87 37.85 -38.33
C LEU A 19 -2.00 37.72 -37.07
N GLY A 20 -0.68 37.82 -37.09
CA GLY A 20 0.29 38.29 -38.07
C GLY A 20 1.58 38.56 -37.28
N GLY A 21 2.72 38.12 -37.81
CA GLY A 21 3.96 38.00 -37.04
C GLY A 21 4.57 39.31 -36.55
N ARG A 22 5.46 39.19 -35.55
CA ARG A 22 6.61 40.06 -35.32
C ARG A 22 7.65 39.35 -34.46
N SER A 23 8.85 39.21 -35.04
CA SER A 23 10.07 38.74 -34.38
C SER A 23 10.57 39.77 -33.35
N TYR A 24 11.01 39.31 -32.18
CA TYR A 24 12.01 40.00 -31.37
C TYR A 24 12.93 38.97 -30.71
N GLY A 25 14.20 39.01 -31.08
CA GLY A 25 15.25 38.19 -30.49
C GLY A 25 15.73 38.77 -29.16
N GLY A 26 15.93 37.89 -28.18
CA GLY A 26 16.60 38.17 -26.92
C GLY A 26 17.37 36.94 -26.46
N ARG A 27 18.70 37.02 -26.47
CA ARG A 27 19.60 36.01 -25.92
C ARG A 27 19.54 36.03 -24.40
N HIS A 28 19.36 34.89 -23.73
CA HIS A 28 19.91 34.69 -22.38
C HIS A 28 20.18 33.21 -22.03
N GLY A 29 21.44 32.99 -21.63
CA GLY A 29 21.98 32.02 -20.67
C GLY A 29 21.29 30.68 -20.41
N GLN A 30 21.83 29.62 -21.00
CA GLN A 30 21.59 28.22 -20.60
C GLN A 30 22.27 27.90 -19.25
N ARG A 31 21.53 27.23 -18.36
CA ARG A 31 22.05 26.28 -17.36
C ARG A 31 21.47 24.91 -17.71
N PRO A 32 22.25 23.81 -17.67
CA PRO A 32 21.71 22.50 -18.00
C PRO A 32 20.95 21.89 -16.81
N ASN A 33 19.72 21.44 -17.06
CA ASN A 33 18.98 20.50 -16.21
C ASN A 33 19.48 19.07 -16.53
N GLN A 34 19.81 18.32 -15.50
CA GLN A 34 20.18 16.90 -15.57
C GLN A 34 18.97 16.05 -15.14
N TYR A 35 18.47 15.22 -16.06
CA TYR A 35 17.78 13.97 -15.75
C TYR A 35 18.21 12.97 -16.81
N ALA A 36 18.94 11.93 -16.39
CA ALA A 36 19.45 10.88 -17.26
C ALA A 36 18.58 9.63 -17.11
N SER A 37 17.99 9.19 -18.22
CA SER A 37 17.48 7.84 -18.42
C SER A 37 18.66 6.87 -18.54
N ILE A 38 18.71 5.83 -17.71
CA ILE A 38 19.74 4.78 -17.79
C ILE A 38 19.11 3.53 -18.41
N GLY A 39 19.54 3.22 -19.64
CA GLY A 39 19.38 1.89 -20.24
C GLY A 39 20.42 0.91 -19.69
N ARG A 40 20.02 -0.34 -19.47
CA ARG A 40 20.92 -1.43 -19.01
C ARG A 40 21.78 -1.93 -20.18
N GLU A 41 23.10 -1.99 -19.98
CA GLU A 41 24.00 -2.81 -20.80
C GLU A 41 24.11 -4.22 -20.22
N THR A 42 23.86 -5.22 -21.05
CA THR A 42 24.08 -6.65 -20.79
C THR A 42 25.57 -7.00 -20.93
N ALA A 43 26.16 -7.58 -19.87
CA ALA A 43 27.52 -8.10 -19.90
C ALA A 43 27.57 -9.53 -20.47
N ALA A 44 28.30 -9.72 -21.58
CA ALA A 44 28.75 -11.03 -22.06
C ALA A 44 30.28 -11.13 -21.91
N ALA A 45 30.71 -12.29 -21.42
CA ALA A 45 32.08 -12.61 -21.00
C ALA A 45 33.12 -12.58 -22.13
N ALA A 46 34.34 -12.11 -21.82
CA ALA A 46 35.57 -12.58 -22.45
C ALA A 46 36.78 -12.48 -21.50
N VAL A 47 37.53 -13.57 -21.46
CA VAL A 47 38.74 -13.85 -20.68
C VAL A 47 39.96 -13.07 -21.21
N GLY A 48 40.85 -12.63 -20.31
CA GLY A 48 42.22 -12.27 -20.67
C GLY A 48 43.01 -11.58 -19.54
N ASP A 49 43.98 -12.30 -18.98
CA ASP A 49 45.08 -11.80 -18.12
C ASP A 49 45.71 -10.51 -18.67
N ASP A 50 46.09 -9.55 -17.81
CA ASP A 50 47.52 -9.28 -17.57
C ASP A 50 47.78 -8.31 -16.39
N GLU A 51 49.00 -8.45 -15.92
CA GLU A 51 49.63 -8.02 -14.68
C GLU A 51 49.98 -6.51 -14.60
N ALA A 52 50.13 -6.05 -13.35
CA ALA A 52 51.04 -4.98 -12.91
C ALA A 52 50.71 -3.50 -13.19
N ARG A 53 50.35 -2.78 -12.11
CA ARG A 53 51.23 -1.70 -11.57
C ARG A 53 50.83 -1.26 -10.16
N ARG A 54 51.71 -1.58 -9.20
CA ARG A 54 51.92 -0.82 -7.97
C ARG A 54 52.52 0.55 -8.34
N GLU A 55 52.07 1.63 -7.71
CA GLU A 55 52.97 2.51 -6.93
C GLU A 55 52.24 3.64 -6.18
N THR A 56 52.43 3.64 -4.87
CA THR A 56 52.65 4.79 -3.95
C THR A 56 51.60 5.91 -3.83
N MET A 57 50.95 5.94 -2.66
CA MET A 57 50.81 7.19 -1.90
C MET A 57 51.39 7.01 -0.50
N ASN A 58 52.42 7.80 -0.19
CA ASN A 58 52.99 7.95 1.13
C ASN A 58 53.03 9.45 1.45
N ARG A 59 52.42 9.80 2.60
CA ARG A 59 52.77 10.88 3.53
C ARG A 59 53.08 12.27 2.96
N SER A 60 52.33 13.26 3.45
CA SER A 60 52.96 14.26 4.32
C SER A 60 51.99 14.81 5.36
N SER A 61 52.56 14.99 6.54
CA SER A 61 51.94 15.35 7.81
C SER A 61 52.33 16.78 8.22
N SER A 62 51.65 17.27 9.26
CA SER A 62 52.14 18.19 10.31
C SER A 62 51.80 19.68 10.08
N ARG A 63 51.46 20.50 11.08
CA ARG A 63 51.38 20.36 12.55
C ARG A 63 50.93 21.71 13.16
N ARG A 64 50.43 21.62 14.41
CA ARG A 64 50.49 22.58 15.55
C ARG A 64 49.32 23.54 15.83
N GLY A 65 48.84 23.43 17.07
CA GLY A 65 48.21 24.50 17.85
C GLY A 65 47.66 23.98 19.18
N LEU A 66 48.49 23.93 20.23
CA LEU A 66 48.19 23.49 21.61
C LEU A 66 48.19 24.71 22.55
N ALA A 67 47.22 24.82 23.45
CA ALA A 67 47.27 25.37 24.84
C ALA A 67 45.82 25.55 25.33
N ALA A 68 45.23 24.85 26.32
CA ALA A 68 45.59 24.43 27.69
C ALA A 68 45.11 25.41 28.80
N ILE A 69 44.66 24.79 29.91
CA ILE A 69 44.50 25.29 31.32
C ILE A 69 43.10 25.86 31.67
N ALA A 70 42.38 25.51 32.76
CA ALA A 70 42.53 24.57 33.88
C ALA A 70 41.25 24.68 34.77
N VAL A 71 40.66 23.58 35.31
CA VAL A 71 40.85 22.96 36.65
C VAL A 71 39.84 23.41 37.74
N CYS A 72 39.07 22.42 38.24
CA CYS A 72 38.82 22.06 39.67
C CYS A 72 37.42 21.44 39.82
N VAL A 73 37.06 20.49 40.71
CA VAL A 73 37.67 19.43 41.55
C VAL A 73 36.53 19.02 42.53
N GLY A 74 36.39 17.72 42.87
CA GLY A 74 35.70 17.26 44.10
C GLY A 74 34.82 16.01 43.94
N PHE A 75 35.36 14.79 44.08
CA PHE A 75 35.29 13.89 45.29
C PHE A 75 33.88 13.39 45.65
N VAL A 76 33.46 12.13 45.44
CA VAL A 76 33.88 10.79 45.99
C VAL A 76 33.07 10.34 47.24
N ALA A 77 32.57 9.09 47.13
CA ALA A 77 32.32 8.06 48.15
C ALA A 77 30.97 7.97 48.91
N ALA A 78 30.22 6.92 48.54
CA ALA A 78 29.94 5.69 49.31
C ALA A 78 29.08 5.69 50.60
N VAL A 79 28.32 4.59 50.70
CA VAL A 79 27.96 3.77 51.88
C VAL A 79 26.45 3.56 52.08
N THR A 80 26.12 2.27 52.06
CA THR A 80 24.93 1.53 52.50
C THR A 80 24.44 1.85 53.92
N LEU A 81 23.12 1.79 54.15
CA LEU A 81 22.43 0.91 55.12
C LEU A 81 21.00 1.41 55.49
N PHE A 82 20.02 0.52 55.30
CA PHE A 82 18.76 0.28 56.03
C PHE A 82 17.73 1.41 56.26
N SER A 83 16.48 1.11 55.87
CA SER A 83 15.36 1.11 56.81
C SER A 83 14.28 0.10 56.39
N ARG A 84 13.97 -0.80 57.34
CA ARG A 84 12.81 -1.70 57.34
C ARG A 84 11.53 -0.88 57.46
N VAL A 85 10.48 -1.27 56.74
CA VAL A 85 9.10 -0.95 57.11
C VAL A 85 8.30 -2.27 57.05
N ASP A 86 7.75 -2.65 58.20
CA ASP A 86 6.82 -3.76 58.36
C ASP A 86 5.40 -3.33 57.90
N PRO A 87 4.58 -4.24 57.34
CA PRO A 87 3.24 -3.94 56.87
C PRO A 87 2.18 -4.16 57.96
N GLN A 88 1.23 -3.23 58.07
CA GLN A 88 -0.04 -3.47 58.79
C GLN A 88 -1.24 -3.17 57.90
N GLN A 89 -2.00 -4.24 57.66
CA GLN A 89 -3.47 -4.33 57.57
C GLN A 89 -4.21 -3.35 56.64
N SER A 90 -4.66 -3.88 55.50
CA SER A 90 -6.00 -3.56 54.99
C SER A 90 -6.73 -4.83 54.57
N THR A 91 -8.04 -4.76 54.68
CA THR A 91 -9.00 -5.85 54.85
C THR A 91 -9.56 -6.37 53.54
N GLY A 92 -9.52 -7.70 53.37
CA GLY A 92 -10.51 -8.59 52.75
C GLY A 92 -11.34 -8.14 51.55
N SER A 93 -11.00 -8.67 50.38
CA SER A 93 -11.98 -9.15 49.38
C SER A 93 -11.56 -10.56 48.95
N SER A 94 -12.49 -11.51 49.00
CA SER A 94 -12.24 -12.93 48.77
C SER A 94 -12.29 -13.27 47.29
N TYR A 95 -11.15 -13.22 46.61
CA TYR A 95 -10.92 -13.96 45.36
C TYR A 95 -10.14 -15.23 45.70
N ARG A 96 -10.86 -16.35 45.82
CA ARG A 96 -10.27 -17.69 46.00
C ARG A 96 -10.08 -18.29 44.61
N GLY A 97 -8.81 -18.46 44.21
CA GLY A 97 -8.46 -19.26 43.03
C GLY A 97 -7.38 -18.67 42.12
N VAL A 98 -6.46 -17.81 42.60
CA VAL A 98 -5.31 -17.42 41.79
C VAL A 98 -4.36 -18.62 41.68
N LEU A 99 -4.28 -19.19 40.48
CA LEU A 99 -3.20 -20.10 40.07
C LEU A 99 -1.87 -19.39 40.34
N LYS A 100 -1.05 -19.95 41.23
CA LYS A 100 0.30 -19.42 41.46
C LYS A 100 1.19 -19.87 40.29
N LEU A 101 1.49 -18.94 39.39
CA LEU A 101 2.65 -19.06 38.51
C LEU A 101 3.92 -19.13 39.38
N ASP A 102 4.90 -19.94 38.98
CA ASP A 102 6.17 -19.97 39.69
C ASP A 102 6.92 -18.64 39.53
N LYS A 103 7.87 -18.37 40.44
CA LYS A 103 8.61 -17.10 40.49
C LYS A 103 9.62 -16.92 39.36
N GLU A 104 9.75 -17.85 38.42
CA GLU A 104 10.74 -17.79 37.36
C GLU A 104 10.15 -17.47 35.99
N GLY A 105 8.81 -17.35 35.84
CA GLY A 105 8.18 -17.05 34.54
C GLY A 105 8.54 -18.07 33.45
N ARG A 106 9.15 -19.20 33.83
CA ARG A 106 9.52 -20.27 32.91
C ARG A 106 8.36 -21.23 32.87
N SER A 107 7.64 -21.23 31.75
CA SER A 107 6.87 -22.38 31.31
C SER A 107 7.78 -23.61 31.37
N VAL A 108 7.65 -24.39 32.44
CA VAL A 108 7.99 -25.80 32.40
C VAL A 108 7.12 -26.33 31.27
N ARG A 109 7.70 -26.64 30.11
CA ARG A 109 7.09 -27.48 29.06
C ARG A 109 6.86 -28.87 29.68
N GLY A 110 5.90 -28.95 30.60
CA GLY A 110 5.48 -30.12 31.33
C GLY A 110 4.35 -30.76 30.56
N GLY A 111 4.66 -31.90 29.94
CA GLY A 111 3.72 -32.90 29.42
C GLY A 111 2.33 -32.43 29.00
N SER A 112 2.15 -32.23 27.70
CA SER A 112 0.86 -32.24 27.00
C SER A 112 -0.11 -33.27 27.60
N SER A 113 -1.12 -32.81 28.35
CA SER A 113 -2.36 -33.58 28.48
C SER A 113 -3.19 -33.30 27.22
N SER A 114 -3.05 -34.20 26.24
CA SER A 114 -3.40 -34.02 24.82
C SER A 114 -4.91 -34.07 24.49
N GLY A 115 -5.77 -33.54 25.36
CA GLY A 115 -7.21 -33.75 25.27
C GLY A 115 -8.07 -32.54 24.90
N LEU A 116 -7.59 -31.32 25.13
CA LEU A 116 -8.38 -30.11 24.92
C LEU A 116 -8.19 -29.52 23.52
N THR A 117 -9.30 -29.38 22.80
CA THR A 117 -9.41 -28.63 21.55
C THR A 117 -10.09 -27.31 21.85
N LEU A 118 -9.45 -26.20 21.52
CA LEU A 118 -10.02 -24.86 21.67
C LEU A 118 -10.33 -24.28 20.30
N VAL A 119 -11.40 -23.50 20.22
CA VAL A 119 -11.81 -22.78 19.01
C VAL A 119 -12.22 -21.37 19.40
N ALA A 120 -11.71 -20.37 18.69
CA ALA A 120 -12.15 -18.98 18.81
C ALA A 120 -13.05 -18.63 17.61
N THR A 121 -14.18 -17.98 17.89
CA THR A 121 -15.11 -17.51 16.86
C THR A 121 -15.63 -16.12 17.19
N ASN A 122 -15.83 -15.30 16.16
CA ASN A 122 -16.56 -14.03 16.27
C ASN A 122 -17.63 -13.95 15.17
N GLU A 123 -18.09 -12.75 14.82
CA GLU A 123 -19.07 -12.53 13.76
C GLU A 123 -18.63 -13.02 12.36
N TYR A 124 -17.33 -13.26 12.15
CA TYR A 124 -16.76 -13.82 10.91
C TYR A 124 -16.60 -15.35 10.95
N GLY A 125 -16.98 -16.00 12.05
CA GLY A 125 -16.80 -17.44 12.23
C GLY A 125 -15.44 -17.82 12.82
N GLU A 126 -14.97 -19.02 12.49
CA GLU A 126 -13.64 -19.51 12.90
C GLU A 126 -12.56 -18.87 12.01
N TYR A 127 -11.44 -18.51 12.61
CA TYR A 127 -10.27 -18.01 11.88
C TYR A 127 -9.68 -19.09 10.97
N ASP A 128 -9.11 -18.68 9.84
CA ASP A 128 -8.49 -19.61 8.92
C ASP A 128 -7.29 -20.30 9.57
N ARG A 129 -7.35 -21.63 9.65
CA ARG A 129 -6.31 -22.41 10.33
C ARG A 129 -4.99 -22.36 9.57
N GLY A 130 -5.04 -22.21 8.25
CA GLY A 130 -3.86 -22.09 7.42
C GLY A 130 -3.09 -20.80 7.71
N ALA A 131 -3.80 -19.67 7.74
CA ALA A 131 -3.24 -18.38 8.12
C ALA A 131 -2.66 -18.42 9.54
N LEU A 132 -3.38 -18.96 10.52
CA LEU A 132 -2.86 -19.11 11.90
C LEU A 132 -1.57 -19.92 11.96
N ALA A 133 -1.50 -21.03 11.22
CA ALA A 133 -0.31 -21.87 11.15
C ALA A 133 0.88 -21.12 10.54
N LEU A 134 0.67 -20.33 9.49
CA LEU A 134 1.73 -19.52 8.87
C LEU A 134 2.27 -18.45 9.81
N TYR A 135 1.40 -17.75 10.53
CA TYR A 135 1.83 -16.76 11.53
C TYR A 135 2.42 -17.39 12.80
N GLY A 136 2.20 -18.69 13.02
CA GLY A 136 2.66 -19.41 14.21
C GLY A 136 1.85 -19.12 15.47
N PHE A 137 0.56 -18.75 15.33
CA PHE A 137 -0.34 -18.49 16.46
C PHE A 137 -1.18 -19.73 16.79
N ASP A 138 -1.30 -20.08 18.07
CA ASP A 138 -2.25 -21.13 18.48
C ASP A 138 -3.70 -20.65 18.36
N MET A 139 -3.93 -19.35 18.57
CA MET A 139 -5.24 -18.72 18.53
C MET A 139 -5.10 -17.21 18.27
N LEU A 140 -6.09 -16.66 17.56
CA LEU A 140 -6.22 -15.24 17.32
C LEU A 140 -7.49 -14.70 17.97
N VAL A 141 -7.41 -13.47 18.49
CA VAL A 141 -8.55 -12.67 18.93
C VAL A 141 -8.39 -11.29 18.30
N GLU A 142 -9.48 -10.74 17.75
CA GLU A 142 -9.46 -9.36 17.26
C GLU A 142 -9.75 -8.36 18.37
N PRO A 143 -9.03 -7.23 18.39
CA PRO A 143 -9.30 -6.15 19.33
C PRO A 143 -10.69 -5.55 19.06
N TYR A 144 -11.37 -5.15 20.12
CA TYR A 144 -12.71 -4.54 20.14
C TYR A 144 -13.85 -5.42 19.62
N LYS A 145 -13.57 -6.64 19.18
CA LYS A 145 -14.58 -7.63 18.80
C LYS A 145 -14.86 -8.56 19.97
N LYS A 146 -16.11 -9.01 20.09
CA LYS A 146 -16.50 -9.99 21.09
C LYS A 146 -16.24 -11.39 20.54
N THR A 147 -15.18 -12.03 21.04
CA THR A 147 -14.78 -13.37 20.62
C THR A 147 -15.26 -14.40 21.62
N THR A 148 -15.92 -15.45 21.12
CA THR A 148 -16.30 -16.61 21.91
C THR A 148 -15.24 -17.69 21.77
N ILE A 149 -14.62 -18.07 22.88
CA ILE A 149 -13.66 -19.17 22.96
C ILE A 149 -14.39 -20.38 23.54
N SER A 150 -14.39 -21.48 22.80
CA SER A 150 -15.02 -22.73 23.21
C SER A 150 -13.98 -23.82 23.39
N VAL A 151 -14.19 -24.72 24.35
CA VAL A 151 -13.32 -25.89 24.59
C VAL A 151 -14.12 -27.19 24.47
N THR A 152 -13.52 -28.16 23.79
CA THR A 152 -13.96 -29.56 23.81
C THR A 152 -12.86 -30.40 24.45
N GLY A 153 -13.21 -31.22 25.43
CA GLY A 153 -12.28 -32.13 26.10
C GLY A 153 -12.67 -33.60 25.96
N PRO A 154 -11.84 -34.53 26.44
CA PRO A 154 -12.16 -35.95 26.47
C PRO A 154 -13.47 -36.20 27.22
N ALA A 155 -14.28 -37.11 26.67
CA ALA A 155 -15.53 -37.53 27.30
C ALA A 155 -15.26 -38.14 28.68
N SER A 156 -16.02 -37.70 29.68
CA SER A 156 -15.97 -38.31 31.01
C SER A 156 -16.89 -39.55 31.04
N SER A 157 -16.38 -40.65 31.60
CA SER A 157 -17.14 -41.88 31.80
C SER A 157 -18.10 -41.83 33.01
N SER A 158 -17.95 -40.85 33.91
CA SER A 158 -18.85 -40.67 35.07
C SER A 158 -18.58 -39.36 35.84
N GLY A 159 -19.48 -38.37 35.76
CA GLY A 159 -19.42 -37.15 36.58
C GLY A 159 -19.74 -35.88 35.81
N SER A 160 -20.04 -34.79 36.52
CA SER A 160 -20.20 -33.46 35.90
C SER A 160 -18.83 -32.89 35.56
N ILE A 161 -18.69 -32.43 34.32
CA ILE A 161 -17.51 -31.71 33.83
C ILE A 161 -17.76 -30.20 34.00
N SER A 162 -16.73 -29.47 34.41
CA SER A 162 -16.68 -28.01 34.43
C SER A 162 -15.33 -27.54 33.91
N TYR A 163 -15.25 -26.32 33.39
CA TYR A 163 -14.00 -25.74 32.91
C TYR A 163 -13.65 -24.47 33.68
N SER A 164 -12.36 -24.26 33.95
CA SER A 164 -11.83 -23.01 34.48
C SER A 164 -10.85 -22.38 33.49
N TRP A 165 -10.90 -21.05 33.40
CA TRP A 165 -10.18 -20.26 32.42
C TRP A 165 -9.36 -19.18 33.10
N LEU A 166 -8.16 -18.94 32.61
CA LEU A 166 -7.30 -17.83 33.02
C LEU A 166 -6.58 -17.30 31.78
N LEU A 167 -6.86 -16.06 31.42
CA LEU A 167 -6.18 -15.35 30.34
C LEU A 167 -5.28 -14.28 30.97
N VAL A 168 -4.01 -14.28 30.60
CA VAL A 168 -2.98 -13.41 31.19
C VAL A 168 -2.15 -12.81 30.08
N ARG A 169 -1.81 -11.53 30.17
CA ARG A 169 -0.89 -10.89 29.22
C ARG A 169 0.54 -11.35 29.45
N GLU A 170 1.28 -11.67 28.38
CA GLU A 170 2.65 -12.19 28.50
C GLU A 170 3.71 -11.09 28.67
N ASP A 171 3.45 -9.88 28.16
CA ASP A 171 4.43 -8.80 28.09
C ASP A 171 4.53 -7.94 29.38
N ASP A 172 3.68 -8.20 30.37
CA ASP A 172 3.66 -7.41 31.61
C ASP A 172 4.62 -7.97 32.66
N ASP A 173 5.45 -7.11 33.25
CA ASP A 173 6.30 -7.42 34.41
C ASP A 173 5.47 -7.97 35.59
N GLU A 174 4.20 -7.54 35.68
CA GLU A 174 3.20 -8.05 36.62
C GLU A 174 1.98 -8.56 35.84
N PRO A 175 1.88 -9.87 35.55
CA PRO A 175 0.81 -10.42 34.74
C PRO A 175 -0.58 -10.12 35.34
N GLU A 176 -1.36 -9.27 34.67
CA GLU A 176 -2.74 -8.99 35.04
C GLU A 176 -3.69 -9.99 34.35
N ALA A 177 -4.64 -10.53 35.11
CA ALA A 177 -5.64 -11.44 34.57
C ALA A 177 -6.72 -10.65 33.82
N VAL A 178 -7.00 -11.04 32.59
CA VAL A 178 -8.08 -10.47 31.77
C VAL A 178 -9.42 -11.04 32.21
N GLU A 179 -10.44 -10.19 32.31
CA GLU A 179 -11.80 -10.61 32.64
C GLU A 179 -12.42 -11.45 31.50
N LEU A 180 -13.01 -12.59 31.86
CA LEU A 180 -13.69 -13.51 30.95
C LEU A 180 -15.16 -13.67 31.35
N GLU A 181 -16.07 -13.47 30.40
CA GLU A 181 -17.50 -13.66 30.59
C GLU A 181 -17.87 -15.13 30.33
N VAL A 182 -18.19 -15.91 31.37
CA VAL A 182 -18.60 -17.31 31.23
C VAL A 182 -19.95 -17.39 30.51
N VAL A 183 -20.03 -18.22 29.47
CA VAL A 183 -21.28 -18.46 28.73
C VAL A 183 -21.92 -19.75 29.23
N GLU A 184 -23.04 -19.63 29.93
CA GLU A 184 -23.87 -20.76 30.34
C GLU A 184 -24.78 -21.19 29.19
N GLN A 185 -24.79 -22.49 28.87
CA GLN A 185 -25.72 -23.09 27.92
C GLN A 185 -26.36 -24.34 28.56
N ASP A 186 -27.67 -24.49 28.40
CA ASP A 186 -28.46 -25.52 29.10
C ASP A 186 -28.07 -26.98 28.74
N ASP A 187 -27.40 -27.19 27.59
CA ASP A 187 -27.06 -28.51 27.05
C ASP A 187 -25.54 -28.78 26.93
N THR A 188 -24.68 -27.91 27.47
CA THR A 188 -23.21 -28.12 27.46
C THR A 188 -22.65 -28.21 28.88
N PRO A 189 -21.46 -28.81 29.07
CA PRO A 189 -20.78 -28.74 30.35
C PRO A 189 -20.63 -27.27 30.80
N SER A 190 -20.91 -26.98 32.07
CA SER A 190 -20.83 -25.61 32.60
C SER A 190 -19.44 -25.02 32.36
N GLY A 191 -19.42 -23.81 31.82
CA GLY A 191 -18.21 -23.09 31.47
C GLY A 191 -17.45 -23.62 30.24
N SER A 192 -18.03 -24.46 29.39
CA SER A 192 -17.37 -24.93 28.14
C SER A 192 -17.07 -23.83 27.12
N SER A 193 -17.54 -22.60 27.35
CA SER A 193 -17.19 -21.43 26.55
C SER A 193 -17.14 -20.15 27.38
N VAL A 194 -16.27 -19.24 26.95
CA VAL A 194 -16.12 -17.89 27.50
C VAL A 194 -16.15 -16.86 26.39
N LYS A 195 -16.54 -15.63 26.72
CA LYS A 195 -16.42 -14.46 25.86
C LYS A 195 -15.32 -13.55 26.37
N VAL A 196 -14.55 -13.01 25.43
CA VAL A 196 -13.49 -12.04 25.68
C VAL A 196 -13.60 -10.88 24.69
N THR A 197 -13.23 -9.69 25.14
CA THR A 197 -12.99 -8.53 24.30
C THR A 197 -11.67 -7.92 24.73
N LEU A 198 -10.68 -8.01 23.86
CA LEU A 198 -9.37 -7.40 24.05
C LEU A 198 -9.35 -6.02 23.38
N THR A 199 -8.49 -5.12 23.80
CA THR A 199 -8.42 -3.75 23.23
C THR A 199 -7.02 -3.37 22.76
N GLU A 200 -6.00 -4.15 23.12
CA GLU A 200 -4.60 -3.86 22.81
C GLU A 200 -4.12 -4.75 21.66
N ALA A 201 -4.13 -4.21 20.45
CA ALA A 201 -3.57 -4.88 19.27
C ALA A 201 -2.03 -4.95 19.37
N GLY A 202 -1.43 -6.03 18.87
CA GLY A 202 0.01 -6.27 18.95
C GLY A 202 0.49 -6.80 20.31
N ALA A 203 -0.42 -7.34 21.13
CA ALA A 203 -0.11 -7.99 22.40
C ALA A 203 -0.29 -9.52 22.31
N THR A 204 0.48 -10.27 23.10
CA THR A 204 0.29 -11.71 23.28
C THR A 204 -0.19 -12.05 24.68
N TYR A 205 -0.97 -13.13 24.76
CA TYR A 205 -1.58 -13.60 25.99
C TYR A 205 -1.39 -15.11 26.15
N ALA A 206 -1.23 -15.58 27.38
CA ALA A 206 -1.29 -16.98 27.74
C ALA A 206 -2.71 -17.33 28.18
N LEU A 207 -3.37 -18.26 27.47
CA LEU A 207 -4.67 -18.79 27.85
C LEU A 207 -4.49 -20.17 28.49
N HIS A 208 -4.75 -20.24 29.79
CA HIS A 208 -4.77 -21.47 30.57
C HIS A 208 -6.21 -21.98 30.73
N VAL A 209 -6.45 -23.23 30.34
CA VAL A 209 -7.75 -23.90 30.46
C VAL A 209 -7.59 -25.21 31.20
N GLN A 210 -8.42 -25.44 32.21
CA GLN A 210 -8.46 -26.70 32.95
C GLN A 210 -9.87 -27.29 32.88
N GLN A 211 -9.96 -28.55 32.46
CA GLN A 211 -11.14 -29.38 32.62
C GLN A 211 -11.11 -30.02 34.00
N GLN A 212 -12.16 -29.80 34.76
CA GLN A 212 -12.36 -30.32 36.11
C GLN A 212 -13.53 -31.31 36.11
N GLN A 213 -13.35 -32.42 36.81
CA GLN A 213 -14.39 -33.41 37.04
C GLN A 213 -14.68 -33.51 38.53
N LEU A 214 -15.96 -33.51 38.91
CA LEU A 214 -16.35 -33.79 40.28
C LEU A 214 -16.14 -35.27 40.58
N ALA A 215 -15.17 -35.58 41.44
CA ALA A 215 -14.96 -36.92 41.97
C ALA A 215 -15.64 -37.04 43.35
N PRO A 216 -16.33 -38.15 43.65
CA PRO A 216 -16.83 -38.41 44.99
C PRO A 216 -15.65 -38.53 45.96
N GLU A 217 -15.61 -37.70 46.99
CA GLU A 217 -14.60 -37.77 48.03
C GLU A 217 -14.83 -39.05 48.85
N GLY A 218 -13.80 -39.88 49.01
CA GLY A 218 -13.92 -41.25 49.54
C GLY A 218 -14.80 -41.37 50.81
N GLY A 219 -16.09 -41.69 50.62
CA GLY A 219 -17.04 -42.01 51.68
C GLY A 219 -17.93 -40.87 52.21
N GLY A 220 -17.96 -39.67 51.61
CA GLY A 220 -18.81 -38.55 52.04
C GLY A 220 -19.61 -37.87 50.92
N ASP A 221 -20.61 -37.04 51.28
CA ASP A 221 -21.44 -36.23 50.36
C ASP A 221 -20.68 -35.05 49.71
N ALA A 222 -19.39 -34.88 50.02
CA ALA A 222 -18.56 -33.83 49.42
C ALA A 222 -17.96 -34.31 48.10
N SER A 223 -18.10 -33.50 47.05
CA SER A 223 -17.43 -33.69 45.77
C SER A 223 -16.21 -32.79 45.68
N VAL A 224 -15.05 -33.34 45.30
CA VAL A 224 -13.83 -32.57 45.04
C VAL A 224 -13.66 -32.41 43.53
N ALA A 225 -13.44 -31.19 43.07
CA ALA A 225 -13.07 -30.93 41.68
C ALA A 225 -11.62 -31.38 41.45
N VAL A 226 -11.44 -32.34 40.56
CA VAL A 226 -10.12 -32.84 40.15
C VAL A 226 -9.84 -32.39 38.72
N VAL A 227 -8.68 -31.80 38.48
CA VAL A 227 -8.23 -31.46 37.11
C VAL A 227 -7.94 -32.75 36.36
N VAL A 228 -8.67 -32.99 35.28
CA VAL A 228 -8.54 -34.19 34.44
C VAL A 228 -7.85 -33.93 33.10
N SER A 229 -7.84 -32.68 32.66
CA SER A 229 -7.04 -32.22 31.53
C SER A 229 -6.77 -30.73 31.67
N GLU A 230 -5.62 -30.29 31.19
CA GLU A 230 -5.25 -28.88 31.11
C GLU A 230 -4.51 -28.59 29.80
N LYS A 231 -4.63 -27.35 29.34
CA LYS A 231 -3.93 -26.84 28.17
C LYS A 231 -3.60 -25.36 28.35
N THR A 232 -2.40 -24.99 27.92
CA THR A 232 -1.96 -23.61 27.81
C THR A 232 -1.65 -23.34 26.35
N ILE A 233 -2.18 -22.25 25.80
CA ILE A 233 -1.88 -21.80 24.43
C ILE A 233 -1.55 -20.31 24.43
N GLN A 234 -0.85 -19.87 23.39
CA GLN A 234 -0.64 -18.46 23.12
C GLN A 234 -1.81 -17.89 22.31
N VAL A 235 -2.32 -16.73 22.71
CA VAL A 235 -3.36 -15.98 22.01
C VAL A 235 -2.76 -14.67 21.55
N ALA A 236 -2.75 -14.44 20.24
CA ALA A 236 -2.38 -13.15 19.66
C ALA A 236 -3.61 -12.23 19.60
N CYS A 237 -3.45 -10.95 19.95
CA CYS A 237 -4.46 -9.92 19.72
C CYS A 237 -4.05 -9.06 18.53
N LYS A 238 -4.71 -9.22 17.37
CA LYS A 238 -4.38 -8.50 16.12
C LYS A 238 -5.65 -8.11 15.38
N HIS A 239 -5.63 -6.95 14.74
CA HIS A 239 -6.61 -6.62 13.72
C HIS A 239 -6.50 -7.61 12.55
N VAL A 240 -7.62 -7.91 11.89
CA VAL A 240 -7.63 -8.80 10.73
C VAL A 240 -8.05 -8.01 9.49
N ARG A 241 -7.09 -7.84 8.58
CA ARG A 241 -7.31 -7.28 7.25
C ARG A 241 -8.01 -8.34 6.39
N ARG A 242 -9.08 -7.94 5.72
CA ARG A 242 -10.03 -8.80 5.00
C ARG A 242 -10.32 -8.21 3.64
N GLU A 243 -10.81 -9.06 2.73
CA GLU A 243 -11.37 -8.60 1.47
C GLU A 243 -12.62 -7.75 1.75
N LEU A 244 -12.72 -6.57 1.12
CA LEU A 244 -13.78 -5.60 1.38
C LEU A 244 -15.21 -6.12 1.19
N ARG A 245 -15.43 -7.08 0.28
CA ARG A 245 -16.73 -7.69 -0.02
C ARG A 245 -17.14 -8.70 1.05
N ASP A 246 -16.19 -9.24 1.79
CA ASP A 246 -16.43 -10.20 2.88
C ASP A 246 -16.76 -9.49 4.21
N LEU A 247 -16.55 -8.18 4.30
CA LEU A 247 -16.88 -7.42 5.50
C LEU A 247 -18.38 -7.46 5.81
N THR A 248 -18.68 -7.56 7.12
CA THR A 248 -20.04 -7.31 7.58
C THR A 248 -20.46 -5.89 7.22
N SER A 249 -21.77 -5.65 7.09
CA SER A 249 -22.26 -4.29 6.77
C SER A 249 -21.91 -3.28 7.86
N ALA A 250 -21.81 -3.72 9.12
CA ALA A 250 -21.41 -2.88 10.24
C ALA A 250 -19.94 -2.44 10.12
N ASP A 251 -19.03 -3.39 9.93
CA ASP A 251 -17.59 -3.09 9.81
C ASP A 251 -17.29 -2.28 8.55
N ARG A 252 -17.93 -2.62 7.41
CA ARG A 252 -17.78 -1.84 6.18
C ARG A 252 -18.22 -0.39 6.39
N THR A 253 -19.33 -0.16 7.10
CA THR A 253 -19.81 1.19 7.41
C THR A 253 -18.84 1.91 8.36
N ALA A 254 -18.33 1.24 9.39
CA ALA A 254 -17.35 1.81 10.32
C ALA A 254 -16.06 2.23 9.59
N PHE A 255 -15.54 1.35 8.73
CA PHE A 255 -14.36 1.61 7.90
C PHE A 255 -14.55 2.83 6.98
N PHE A 256 -15.60 2.86 6.16
CA PHE A 256 -15.84 3.99 5.25
C PHE A 256 -16.18 5.29 5.98
N SER A 257 -16.85 5.21 7.14
CA SER A 257 -17.10 6.38 7.99
C SER A 257 -15.80 6.95 8.57
N ALA A 258 -14.91 6.11 9.10
CA ALA A 258 -13.61 6.53 9.61
C ALA A 258 -12.73 7.10 8.49
N MET A 259 -12.72 6.45 7.33
CA MET A 259 -11.98 6.93 6.16
C MET A 259 -12.50 8.28 5.67
N ARG A 260 -13.82 8.48 5.61
CA ARG A 260 -14.39 9.80 5.25
C ARG A 260 -13.94 10.90 6.21
N GLU A 261 -13.96 10.65 7.53
CA GLU A 261 -13.44 11.61 8.51
C GLU A 261 -11.94 11.88 8.27
N PHE A 262 -11.12 10.83 8.07
CA PHE A 262 -9.69 10.95 7.74
C PHE A 262 -9.41 11.80 6.50
N TYR A 263 -10.32 11.81 5.52
CA TYR A 263 -10.21 12.66 4.32
C TYR A 263 -10.73 14.09 4.49
N THR A 264 -11.75 14.28 5.31
CA THR A 264 -12.47 15.57 5.39
C THR A 264 -12.06 16.42 6.60
N VAL A 265 -11.49 15.82 7.64
CA VAL A 265 -11.05 16.53 8.84
C VAL A 265 -9.83 17.39 8.54
N ASN A 266 -9.85 18.64 9.02
CA ASN A 266 -8.66 19.49 9.01
C ASN A 266 -7.59 18.91 9.96
N LEU A 267 -6.32 18.96 9.57
CA LEU A 267 -5.22 18.35 10.33
C LEU A 267 -5.15 18.84 11.79
N GLU A 268 -5.24 20.15 12.02
CA GLU A 268 -5.16 20.72 13.37
C GLU A 268 -6.37 20.34 14.22
N ALA A 269 -7.57 20.39 13.63
CA ALA A 269 -8.79 19.94 14.30
C ALA A 269 -8.74 18.42 14.61
N GLY A 270 -8.19 17.62 13.70
CA GLY A 270 -7.97 16.19 13.90
C GLY A 270 -7.00 15.91 15.03
N LYS A 271 -5.88 16.63 15.09
CA LYS A 271 -4.90 16.52 16.20
C LYS A 271 -5.50 16.90 17.55
N GLU A 272 -6.35 17.93 17.59
CA GLU A 272 -7.07 18.33 18.80
C GLU A 272 -8.07 17.25 19.24
N LYS A 273 -8.80 16.66 18.28
CA LYS A 273 -9.88 15.69 18.54
C LYS A 273 -9.39 14.28 18.85
N TYR A 274 -8.42 13.79 18.07
CA TYR A 274 -7.98 12.39 18.06
C TYR A 274 -6.64 12.18 18.75
N GLY A 275 -5.85 13.23 18.95
CA GLY A 275 -4.55 13.17 19.60
C GLY A 275 -3.44 13.75 18.72
N LYS A 276 -2.35 14.22 19.36
CA LYS A 276 -1.29 14.98 18.70
C LYS A 276 -0.58 14.24 17.55
N THR A 277 -0.61 12.91 17.58
CA THR A 277 -0.01 12.02 16.59
C THR A 277 -0.90 11.76 15.38
N PHE A 278 -2.13 12.29 15.38
CA PHE A 278 -3.07 12.09 14.27
C PHE A 278 -2.54 12.71 12.97
N ALA A 279 -2.57 11.92 11.90
CA ALA A 279 -2.35 12.36 10.53
C ALA A 279 -3.67 12.26 9.75
N ASN A 280 -3.93 13.21 8.85
CA ASN A 280 -5.04 13.11 7.91
C ASN A 280 -4.53 12.73 6.51
N SER A 281 -5.44 12.44 5.58
CA SER A 281 -5.08 12.09 4.21
C SER A 281 -4.16 13.10 3.54
N LYS A 282 -4.32 14.40 3.83
CA LYS A 282 -3.56 15.48 3.18
C LYS A 282 -2.08 15.45 3.53
N ILE A 283 -1.73 15.31 4.81
CA ILE A 283 -0.31 15.21 5.20
C ILE A 283 0.33 13.96 4.56
N ILE A 284 -0.34 12.81 4.62
CA ILE A 284 0.20 11.56 4.07
C ILE A 284 0.35 11.64 2.54
N SER A 285 -0.64 12.22 1.83
CA SER A 285 -0.57 12.46 0.38
C SER A 285 0.59 13.37 0.00
N THR A 286 0.87 14.40 0.80
CA THR A 286 2.00 15.29 0.56
C THR A 286 3.34 14.59 0.78
N TYR A 287 3.44 13.72 1.79
CA TYR A 287 4.63 12.87 1.97
C TYR A 287 4.83 11.95 0.78
N HIS A 288 3.79 11.29 0.28
CA HIS A 288 3.88 10.42 -0.89
C HIS A 288 4.28 11.19 -2.17
N ASN A 289 3.88 12.46 -2.29
CA ASN A 289 4.27 13.34 -3.41
C ASN A 289 5.61 14.08 -3.21
N THR A 290 6.41 13.72 -2.20
CA THR A 290 7.68 14.38 -1.89
C THR A 290 8.77 14.06 -2.90
N ARG A 291 9.72 14.99 -3.07
CA ARG A 291 10.97 14.80 -3.82
C ARG A 291 12.15 14.46 -2.92
N ASN A 292 11.95 14.38 -1.61
CA ASN A 292 13.00 14.03 -0.66
C ASN A 292 13.27 12.52 -0.58
N TYR A 293 12.29 11.71 -0.97
CA TYR A 293 12.32 10.26 -0.84
C TYR A 293 11.82 9.61 -2.12
N CYS A 294 12.36 8.43 -2.43
CA CYS A 294 11.82 7.55 -3.45
C CYS A 294 10.97 6.47 -2.78
N PHE A 295 9.78 6.24 -3.34
CA PHE A 295 8.87 5.18 -2.88
C PHE A 295 8.59 4.13 -3.96
N HIS A 296 9.26 4.25 -5.12
CA HIS A 296 8.96 3.48 -6.31
C HIS A 296 10.24 3.04 -7.02
N SER A 297 10.08 1.99 -7.83
CA SER A 297 11.03 1.42 -8.74
C SER A 297 12.22 0.76 -8.07
N GLY A 298 12.08 0.21 -6.86
CA GLY A 298 13.17 -0.44 -6.13
C GLY A 298 12.64 -1.24 -4.94
N MET A 299 13.53 -1.92 -4.22
CA MET A 299 13.14 -2.79 -3.09
C MET A 299 12.41 -2.07 -1.94
N HIS A 300 12.55 -0.75 -1.83
CA HIS A 300 11.81 0.06 -0.88
C HIS A 300 10.33 0.24 -1.23
N PHE A 301 9.90 -0.12 -2.45
CA PHE A 301 8.52 0.08 -2.92
C PHE A 301 7.47 -0.53 -1.98
N LEU A 302 7.54 -1.84 -1.73
CA LEU A 302 6.57 -2.54 -0.90
C LEU A 302 6.65 -2.12 0.57
N ASN A 303 7.85 -1.89 1.09
CA ASN A 303 8.04 -1.45 2.47
C ASN A 303 7.48 -0.03 2.68
N ALA A 304 7.69 0.87 1.73
CA ALA A 304 7.17 2.22 1.79
C ALA A 304 5.63 2.24 1.77
N HIS A 305 5.01 1.48 0.87
CA HIS A 305 3.55 1.42 0.76
C HIS A 305 2.92 0.76 1.99
N ALA A 306 3.48 -0.35 2.49
CA ALA A 306 3.04 -0.96 3.75
C ALA A 306 3.21 -0.02 4.96
N SER A 307 4.26 0.82 4.96
CA SER A 307 4.46 1.85 5.98
C SER A 307 3.40 2.95 5.91
N PHE A 308 3.03 3.39 4.70
CA PHE A 308 1.92 4.33 4.50
C PHE A 308 0.59 3.72 4.94
N ASP A 309 0.31 2.46 4.60
CA ASP A 309 -0.90 1.74 5.02
C ASP A 309 -0.98 1.66 6.55
N LEU A 310 0.12 1.31 7.23
CA LEU A 310 0.16 1.26 8.69
C LEU A 310 -0.03 2.67 9.31
N TRP A 311 0.62 3.70 8.78
CA TRP A 311 0.45 5.07 9.27
C TRP A 311 -1.00 5.58 9.12
N ALA A 312 -1.63 5.29 7.98
CA ALA A 312 -3.02 5.60 7.74
C ALA A 312 -3.94 4.77 8.65
N GLU A 313 -3.69 3.46 8.79
CA GLU A 313 -4.45 2.57 9.67
C GLU A 313 -4.43 3.05 11.13
N ARG A 314 -3.28 3.53 11.62
CA ARG A 314 -3.21 4.14 12.96
C ARG A 314 -4.08 5.38 13.07
N SER A 315 -4.07 6.23 12.05
CA SER A 315 -4.92 7.42 12.04
C SER A 315 -6.42 7.07 11.99
N LEU A 316 -6.79 6.02 11.25
CA LEU A 316 -8.16 5.49 11.23
C LEU A 316 -8.55 4.91 12.60
N GLN A 317 -7.66 4.18 13.27
CA GLN A 317 -7.90 3.60 14.59
C GLN A 317 -8.02 4.65 15.70
N MET A 318 -7.40 5.83 15.52
CA MET A 318 -7.63 6.97 16.41
C MET A 318 -9.03 7.57 16.25
N ILE A 319 -9.65 7.42 15.07
CA ILE A 319 -11.03 7.84 14.79
C ILE A 319 -12.03 6.79 15.30
N ASP A 320 -11.80 5.52 14.95
CA ASP A 320 -12.59 4.37 15.37
C ASP A 320 -11.65 3.18 15.61
N PRO A 321 -11.43 2.77 16.86
CA PRO A 321 -10.45 1.73 17.17
C PRO A 321 -10.86 0.33 16.70
N THR A 322 -12.09 0.15 16.20
CA THR A 322 -12.57 -1.15 15.70
C THR A 322 -12.13 -1.46 14.26
N VAL A 323 -11.64 -0.47 13.51
CA VAL A 323 -11.37 -0.60 12.08
C VAL A 323 -9.95 -1.11 11.80
N ALA A 324 -9.79 -1.74 10.64
CA ALA A 324 -8.51 -2.17 10.09
C ALA A 324 -8.39 -1.74 8.63
N MET A 325 -7.17 -1.74 8.08
CA MET A 325 -6.92 -1.45 6.67
C MET A 325 -7.24 -2.67 5.81
N HIS A 326 -8.49 -2.78 5.39
CA HIS A 326 -8.97 -3.87 4.55
C HIS A 326 -8.46 -3.77 3.11
N TYR A 327 -8.49 -4.88 2.37
CA TYR A 327 -7.92 -4.97 1.02
C TYR A 327 -8.98 -5.22 -0.05
N TRP A 328 -8.69 -4.80 -1.27
CA TRP A 328 -9.43 -5.14 -2.47
C TRP A 328 -8.65 -6.17 -3.28
N ASP A 329 -9.23 -7.35 -3.45
CA ASP A 329 -8.73 -8.33 -4.42
C ASP A 329 -9.25 -8.02 -5.82
N PHE A 330 -8.53 -7.12 -6.50
CA PHE A 330 -8.83 -6.74 -7.90
C PHE A 330 -8.65 -7.91 -8.87
N THR A 331 -7.99 -9.00 -8.49
CA THR A 331 -7.86 -10.17 -9.37
C THR A 331 -9.18 -10.94 -9.50
N ILE A 332 -10.10 -10.80 -8.54
CA ILE A 332 -11.49 -11.24 -8.69
C ILE A 332 -12.16 -10.46 -9.82
N ASP A 333 -11.94 -9.15 -9.87
CA ASP A 333 -12.57 -8.28 -10.87
C ASP A 333 -11.94 -8.50 -12.24
N ALA A 334 -10.62 -8.74 -12.30
CA ALA A 334 -9.95 -9.21 -13.52
C ALA A 334 -10.60 -10.50 -14.06
N ALA A 335 -10.88 -11.47 -13.20
CA ALA A 335 -11.45 -12.76 -13.62
C ALA A 335 -12.94 -12.70 -13.98
N THR A 336 -13.71 -11.82 -13.33
CA THR A 336 -15.17 -11.78 -13.46
C THR A 336 -15.68 -10.70 -14.42
N LEU A 337 -14.95 -9.59 -14.55
CA LEU A 337 -15.33 -8.43 -15.36
C LEU A 337 -14.36 -8.18 -16.51
N GLY A 338 -13.09 -8.58 -16.38
CA GLY A 338 -12.08 -8.36 -17.41
C GLY A 338 -11.98 -6.87 -17.77
N PRO A 339 -12.17 -6.48 -19.06
CA PRO A 339 -12.12 -5.08 -19.47
C PRO A 339 -13.22 -4.19 -18.86
N ASP A 340 -14.27 -4.80 -18.29
CA ASP A 340 -15.39 -4.11 -17.66
C ASP A 340 -15.17 -3.89 -16.15
N TRP A 341 -13.93 -3.97 -15.65
CA TRP A 341 -13.59 -3.82 -14.23
C TRP A 341 -14.12 -2.52 -13.58
N ALA A 342 -14.34 -1.48 -14.38
CA ALA A 342 -14.93 -0.22 -13.92
C ALA A 342 -16.37 -0.37 -13.37
N ASP A 343 -17.04 -1.48 -13.73
CA ASP A 343 -18.37 -1.85 -13.23
C ASP A 343 -18.31 -2.62 -11.89
N SER A 344 -17.12 -2.79 -11.30
CA SER A 344 -16.96 -3.46 -10.00
C SER A 344 -17.77 -2.78 -8.89
N VAL A 345 -18.29 -3.59 -7.96
CA VAL A 345 -19.00 -3.12 -6.76
C VAL A 345 -18.14 -2.19 -5.89
N ILE A 346 -16.81 -2.30 -5.99
CA ILE A 346 -15.84 -1.42 -5.34
C ILE A 346 -16.09 0.05 -5.73
N PHE A 347 -16.55 0.30 -6.95
CA PHE A 347 -16.88 1.63 -7.46
C PHE A 347 -18.36 2.02 -7.29
N SER A 348 -19.09 1.32 -6.42
CA SER A 348 -20.45 1.71 -6.04
C SER A 348 -20.43 2.89 -5.06
N ASN A 349 -21.56 3.60 -4.96
CA ASN A 349 -21.73 4.72 -4.03
C ASN A 349 -21.65 4.31 -2.55
N ASP A 350 -21.92 3.04 -2.24
CA ASP A 350 -21.80 2.49 -0.89
C ASP A 350 -20.33 2.11 -0.54
N MET A 351 -19.41 2.25 -1.50
CA MET A 351 -17.96 2.02 -1.37
C MET A 351 -17.18 3.26 -1.85
N TYR A 352 -16.35 3.15 -2.91
CA TYR A 352 -15.44 4.22 -3.32
C TYR A 352 -16.01 5.23 -4.33
N GLY A 353 -17.27 5.09 -4.71
CA GLY A 353 -17.89 5.90 -5.77
C GLY A 353 -17.39 5.54 -7.16
N SER A 354 -18.06 6.07 -8.19
CA SER A 354 -17.85 5.67 -9.60
C SER A 354 -16.39 5.73 -10.06
N ALA A 355 -15.99 4.75 -10.88
CA ALA A 355 -14.70 4.75 -11.60
C ALA A 355 -14.61 5.82 -12.70
N LEU A 356 -15.72 6.43 -13.10
CA LEU A 356 -15.81 7.31 -14.28
C LEU A 356 -15.83 8.81 -13.93
N GLY A 357 -16.06 9.18 -12.67
CA GLY A 357 -16.28 10.58 -12.30
C GLY A 357 -17.44 11.21 -13.10
N SER A 358 -17.46 12.55 -13.18
CA SER A 358 -18.39 13.26 -14.08
C SER A 358 -17.65 14.19 -15.04
N PRO A 359 -17.73 14.00 -16.37
CA PRO A 359 -17.10 14.91 -17.33
C PRO A 359 -17.51 16.38 -17.12
N ASP A 360 -18.76 16.63 -16.70
CA ASP A 360 -19.32 17.97 -16.48
C ASP A 360 -18.68 18.73 -15.31
N ASN A 361 -18.02 18.02 -14.38
CA ASN A 361 -17.33 18.61 -13.24
C ASN A 361 -15.82 18.38 -13.27
N GLY A 362 -15.24 18.05 -14.42
CA GLY A 362 -13.81 17.74 -14.53
C GLY A 362 -13.43 16.39 -13.95
N TYR A 363 -14.32 15.41 -14.09
CA TYR A 363 -14.17 14.01 -13.65
C TYR A 363 -14.07 13.83 -12.14
N GLN A 364 -14.56 14.79 -11.35
CA GLN A 364 -14.63 14.65 -9.90
C GLN A 364 -15.62 13.55 -9.48
N ILE A 365 -15.28 12.80 -8.44
CA ILE A 365 -16.20 11.88 -7.77
C ILE A 365 -17.38 12.69 -7.23
N SER A 366 -18.60 12.36 -7.65
CA SER A 366 -19.79 13.19 -7.40
C SER A 366 -20.81 12.56 -6.45
N GLU A 367 -20.66 11.28 -6.14
CA GLU A 367 -21.60 10.51 -5.31
C GLU A 367 -20.85 9.57 -4.34
N GLY A 368 -21.55 9.11 -3.30
CA GLY A 368 -21.02 8.18 -2.30
C GLY A 368 -20.25 8.84 -1.16
N TRP A 369 -19.47 8.02 -0.43
CA TRP A 369 -18.75 8.43 0.77
C TRP A 369 -17.72 9.56 0.56
N PHE A 370 -17.22 9.69 -0.66
CA PHE A 370 -16.05 10.51 -0.97
C PHE A 370 -16.34 11.65 -1.97
N ALA A 371 -17.61 11.98 -2.19
CA ALA A 371 -18.03 13.06 -3.09
C ALA A 371 -17.57 14.46 -2.66
N ASP A 372 -17.16 14.63 -1.40
CA ASP A 372 -16.70 15.89 -0.81
C ASP A 372 -15.19 15.94 -0.55
N VAL A 373 -14.43 14.90 -0.97
CA VAL A 373 -12.97 14.88 -0.82
C VAL A 373 -12.33 15.94 -1.72
N LYS A 374 -11.39 16.68 -1.13
CA LYS A 374 -10.74 17.84 -1.75
C LYS A 374 -9.30 17.55 -2.16
N SER A 375 -8.93 18.05 -3.32
CA SER A 375 -7.54 18.23 -3.73
C SER A 375 -6.81 19.16 -2.75
N ILE A 376 -5.47 19.12 -2.75
CA ILE A 376 -4.66 19.97 -1.85
C ILE A 376 -4.20 21.21 -2.61
N TYR A 377 -4.96 22.30 -2.46
CA TYR A 377 -4.56 23.62 -2.98
C TYR A 377 -3.61 24.32 -2.00
N ASP A 378 -2.38 24.60 -2.43
CA ASP A 378 -1.35 25.31 -1.67
C ASP A 378 -0.47 26.18 -2.59
N PRO A 379 -1.03 27.27 -3.15
CA PRO A 379 -0.36 28.09 -4.16
C PRO A 379 0.85 28.88 -3.62
N ASP A 380 0.94 29.05 -2.29
CA ASP A 380 2.03 29.75 -1.62
C ASP A 380 3.18 28.79 -1.22
N GLU A 381 3.04 27.49 -1.50
CA GLU A 381 3.98 26.41 -1.17
C GLU A 381 4.37 26.47 0.32
N THR A 382 3.37 26.52 1.19
CA THR A 382 3.55 26.68 2.64
C THR A 382 3.26 25.40 3.41
N PHE A 383 2.52 24.47 2.82
CA PHE A 383 2.18 23.21 3.45
C PHE A 383 3.42 22.34 3.61
N LEU A 384 3.85 22.15 4.86
CA LEU A 384 5.03 21.34 5.23
C LEU A 384 6.37 21.83 4.63
N LYS A 385 6.48 23.12 4.24
CA LYS A 385 7.64 23.74 3.58
C LYS A 385 9.00 23.52 4.28
N GLU A 386 8.99 23.24 5.58
CA GLU A 386 10.20 23.00 6.39
C GLU A 386 10.47 21.51 6.67
N GLN A 387 9.53 20.63 6.34
CA GLN A 387 9.61 19.19 6.61
C GLN A 387 9.95 18.41 5.34
N ILE A 388 9.27 18.74 4.23
CA ILE A 388 9.41 18.04 2.94
C ILE A 388 9.21 19.00 1.76
N ASN A 389 9.61 18.55 0.58
CA ASN A 389 9.56 19.26 -0.70
C ASN A 389 8.62 18.51 -1.67
N PRO A 390 7.29 18.71 -1.56
CA PRO A 390 6.35 18.07 -2.47
C PRO A 390 6.37 18.67 -3.88
N GLY A 391 5.87 17.89 -4.85
CA GLY A 391 5.56 18.41 -6.17
C GLY A 391 4.36 19.36 -6.15
N TYR A 392 4.38 20.37 -7.04
CA TYR A 392 3.25 21.27 -7.27
C TYR A 392 2.93 21.34 -8.76
N SER A 393 1.65 21.31 -9.12
CA SER A 393 1.20 21.63 -10.49
C SER A 393 1.34 23.11 -10.80
N LEU A 394 1.22 23.45 -12.08
CA LEU A 394 1.23 24.86 -12.53
C LEU A 394 0.16 25.72 -11.84
N TYR A 395 -0.94 25.13 -11.38
CA TYR A 395 -2.02 25.83 -10.68
C TYR A 395 -1.82 25.97 -9.17
N GLY A 396 -0.74 25.40 -8.60
CA GLY A 396 -0.46 25.47 -7.16
C GLY A 396 -1.18 24.42 -6.33
N TYR A 397 -1.58 23.29 -6.94
CA TYR A 397 -2.01 22.12 -6.18
C TYR A 397 -0.80 21.23 -5.89
N ILE A 398 -0.79 20.53 -4.76
CA ILE A 398 0.18 19.46 -4.49
C ILE A 398 -0.14 18.30 -5.42
N ASP A 399 0.65 18.19 -6.49
CA ASP A 399 0.39 17.33 -7.65
C ASP A 399 1.67 17.20 -8.50
N ALA A 400 1.61 16.46 -9.59
CA ALA A 400 2.59 16.46 -10.65
C ALA A 400 2.65 17.82 -11.36
N ARG A 401 3.86 18.23 -11.74
CA ARG A 401 4.13 19.58 -12.24
C ARG A 401 3.30 19.94 -13.47
N TYR A 402 3.18 19.01 -14.41
CA TYR A 402 2.54 19.25 -15.69
C TYR A 402 1.15 18.63 -15.78
N ASN A 403 0.57 18.19 -14.66
CA ASN A 403 -0.86 17.89 -14.62
C ASN A 403 -1.63 19.21 -14.65
N ILE A 404 -2.32 19.52 -15.75
CA ILE A 404 -3.08 20.78 -15.90
C ILE A 404 -4.48 20.71 -15.27
N GLN A 405 -4.69 19.79 -14.33
CA GLN A 405 -5.93 19.71 -13.57
C GLN A 405 -6.02 20.87 -12.56
N ALA A 406 -7.16 21.57 -12.56
CA ALA A 406 -7.37 22.77 -11.76
C ALA A 406 -8.69 22.75 -10.97
N VAL A 407 -9.11 21.56 -10.53
CA VAL A 407 -10.36 21.37 -9.77
C VAL A 407 -10.10 21.11 -8.30
N ASP A 408 -11.06 21.54 -7.47
CA ASP A 408 -10.96 21.47 -6.01
C ASP A 408 -11.24 20.07 -5.44
N GLY A 409 -11.81 19.14 -6.21
CA GLY A 409 -12.12 17.78 -5.77
C GLY A 409 -11.31 16.69 -6.47
N VAL A 410 -11.34 15.50 -5.89
CA VAL A 410 -10.61 14.33 -6.41
C VAL A 410 -11.24 13.85 -7.70
N SER A 411 -10.42 13.75 -8.75
CA SER A 411 -10.83 13.33 -10.09
C SER A 411 -10.41 11.90 -10.39
N ARG A 412 -11.28 11.15 -11.09
CA ARG A 412 -11.09 9.74 -11.46
C ARG A 412 -11.80 9.44 -12.78
N THR A 413 -11.18 8.69 -13.68
CA THR A 413 -11.86 8.16 -14.86
C THR A 413 -11.20 6.89 -15.39
N ALA A 414 -12.00 5.90 -15.82
CA ALA A 414 -11.52 4.69 -16.51
C ALA A 414 -11.41 4.89 -18.03
N SER A 415 -11.02 6.10 -18.47
CA SER A 415 -10.90 6.45 -19.89
C SER A 415 -9.69 7.34 -20.16
N TYR A 416 -9.23 7.35 -21.40
CA TYR A 416 -8.10 8.14 -21.86
C TYR A 416 -8.53 8.99 -23.05
N CYS A 417 -8.65 10.30 -22.85
CA CYS A 417 -9.08 11.24 -23.88
C CYS A 417 -10.43 10.87 -24.52
N GLY A 418 -11.35 10.33 -23.71
CA GLY A 418 -12.66 9.85 -24.16
C GLY A 418 -12.69 8.42 -24.70
N VAL A 419 -11.54 7.81 -24.99
CA VAL A 419 -11.45 6.38 -25.34
C VAL A 419 -11.61 5.55 -24.06
N ARG A 420 -12.57 4.61 -24.07
CA ARG A 420 -12.78 3.68 -22.95
C ARG A 420 -11.50 2.87 -22.68
N GLY A 421 -11.10 2.76 -21.41
CA GLY A 421 -10.06 1.84 -21.00
C GLY A 421 -10.52 0.39 -21.20
N GLU A 422 -9.78 -0.40 -21.99
CA GLU A 422 -10.03 -1.83 -22.21
C GLU A 422 -8.87 -2.71 -21.71
N ILE A 423 -7.94 -2.12 -20.96
CA ILE A 423 -6.90 -2.86 -20.24
C ILE A 423 -7.56 -3.56 -19.05
N GLU A 424 -7.21 -4.82 -18.85
CA GLU A 424 -7.69 -5.65 -17.74
C GLU A 424 -6.74 -5.48 -16.55
N PHE A 425 -7.24 -5.64 -15.32
CA PHE A 425 -6.34 -5.75 -14.18
C PHE A 425 -5.48 -7.03 -14.29
N ALA A 426 -4.35 -7.03 -13.58
CA ALA A 426 -3.53 -8.23 -13.47
C ALA A 426 -4.36 -9.39 -12.89
N THR A 427 -4.30 -10.55 -13.54
CA THR A 427 -5.00 -11.75 -13.08
C THR A 427 -4.21 -12.41 -11.95
N CYS A 428 -4.86 -13.30 -11.18
CA CYS A 428 -4.19 -14.06 -10.13
C CYS A 428 -2.98 -14.87 -10.64
N ASN A 429 -3.02 -15.35 -11.89
CA ASN A 429 -1.88 -16.03 -12.52
C ASN A 429 -0.66 -15.11 -12.68
N VAL A 430 -0.85 -13.80 -12.87
CA VAL A 430 0.27 -12.85 -12.97
C VAL A 430 0.97 -12.74 -11.62
N ILE A 431 0.20 -12.66 -10.53
CA ILE A 431 0.75 -12.65 -9.16
C ILE A 431 1.51 -13.96 -8.89
N ILE A 432 0.89 -15.11 -9.16
CA ILE A 432 1.52 -16.43 -8.97
C ILE A 432 2.80 -16.56 -9.80
N ASN A 433 2.80 -16.10 -11.05
CA ASN A 433 4.00 -16.11 -11.89
C ASN A 433 5.15 -15.29 -11.28
N CYS A 434 4.87 -14.19 -10.58
CA CYS A 434 5.93 -13.48 -9.86
C CYS A 434 6.56 -14.37 -8.78
N PHE A 435 5.77 -15.17 -8.04
CA PHE A 435 6.31 -16.13 -7.07
C PHE A 435 7.12 -17.27 -7.69
N GLU A 436 6.68 -17.79 -8.84
CA GLU A 436 7.24 -19.01 -9.42
C GLU A 436 8.44 -18.78 -10.36
N GLN A 437 8.53 -17.60 -10.97
CA GLN A 437 9.58 -17.30 -11.96
C GLN A 437 10.87 -16.76 -11.35
N TYR A 438 10.81 -16.27 -10.12
CA TYR A 438 11.94 -15.63 -9.45
C TYR A 438 12.28 -16.38 -8.16
N ASP A 439 13.53 -16.26 -7.73
CA ASP A 439 14.07 -16.86 -6.51
C ASP A 439 14.78 -15.82 -5.63
N ASN A 440 14.60 -14.53 -5.92
CA ASN A 440 15.12 -13.43 -5.13
C ASN A 440 14.09 -12.30 -5.01
N ILE A 441 14.10 -11.63 -3.87
CA ILE A 441 13.11 -10.61 -3.54
C ILE A 441 13.20 -9.38 -4.46
N SER A 442 14.37 -9.06 -5.01
CA SER A 442 14.56 -7.91 -5.88
C SER A 442 13.78 -8.04 -7.19
N GLU A 443 13.96 -9.18 -7.89
CA GLU A 443 13.25 -9.44 -9.15
C GLU A 443 11.76 -9.70 -8.91
N TRP A 444 11.40 -10.36 -7.81
CA TRP A 444 10.00 -10.52 -7.42
C TRP A 444 9.32 -9.17 -7.18
N ASN A 445 9.96 -8.25 -6.46
CA ASN A 445 9.45 -6.91 -6.23
C ASN A 445 9.34 -6.11 -7.54
N GLU A 446 10.33 -6.23 -8.44
CA GLU A 446 10.27 -5.63 -9.79
C GLU A 446 9.08 -6.19 -10.59
N CYS A 447 8.77 -7.49 -10.47
CA CYS A 447 7.59 -8.11 -11.09
C CYS A 447 6.29 -7.56 -10.50
N MET A 448 6.15 -7.54 -9.18
CA MET A 448 4.96 -7.03 -8.51
C MET A 448 4.70 -5.56 -8.85
N GLU A 449 5.74 -4.72 -8.84
CA GLU A 449 5.60 -3.31 -9.18
C GLU A 449 5.19 -3.12 -10.66
N ASN A 450 5.91 -3.73 -11.59
CA ASN A 450 5.74 -3.44 -13.03
C ASN A 450 4.62 -4.22 -13.72
N GLN A 451 4.35 -5.45 -13.27
CA GLN A 451 3.39 -6.36 -13.92
C GLN A 451 2.02 -6.37 -13.23
N VAL A 452 1.97 -6.02 -11.93
CA VAL A 452 0.74 -6.14 -11.13
C VAL A 452 0.23 -4.76 -10.67
N HIS A 453 1.11 -3.89 -10.19
CA HIS A 453 0.73 -2.64 -9.53
C HIS A 453 0.62 -1.44 -10.49
N ALA A 454 1.67 -1.15 -11.27
CA ALA A 454 1.84 0.15 -11.93
C ALA A 454 0.68 0.53 -12.87
N ALA A 455 0.13 -0.43 -13.62
CA ALA A 455 -0.97 -0.17 -14.54
C ALA A 455 -2.26 0.28 -13.81
N ASN A 456 -2.48 -0.17 -12.57
CA ASN A 456 -3.70 0.13 -11.82
C ASN A 456 -3.86 1.64 -11.56
N HIS A 457 -2.74 2.34 -11.34
CA HIS A 457 -2.70 3.79 -11.17
C HIS A 457 -3.22 4.53 -12.41
N GLY A 458 -2.70 4.17 -13.59
CA GLY A 458 -3.13 4.75 -14.86
C GLY A 458 -4.58 4.42 -15.17
N MET A 459 -4.96 3.16 -14.97
CA MET A 459 -6.31 2.64 -15.24
C MET A 459 -7.40 3.36 -14.46
N MET A 460 -7.16 3.66 -13.19
CA MET A 460 -8.15 4.34 -12.35
C MET A 460 -8.09 5.86 -12.46
N GLY A 461 -6.92 6.46 -12.65
CA GLY A 461 -6.83 7.92 -12.74
C GLY A 461 -7.24 8.46 -14.11
N GLY A 462 -6.91 7.74 -15.18
CA GLY A 462 -7.22 8.09 -16.55
C GLY A 462 -6.68 9.46 -16.98
N ALA A 463 -7.11 9.91 -18.15
CA ALA A 463 -6.64 11.15 -18.76
C ALA A 463 -7.76 11.87 -19.52
N PHE A 464 -7.77 13.20 -19.46
CA PHE A 464 -8.79 14.04 -20.09
C PHE A 464 -8.22 15.43 -20.44
N ASN A 465 -9.05 16.28 -21.06
CA ASN A 465 -8.63 17.59 -21.60
C ASN A 465 -7.43 17.50 -22.56
N CYS A 466 -7.47 16.51 -23.45
CA CYS A 466 -6.38 16.23 -24.39
C CYS A 466 -6.44 17.17 -25.61
N ASN A 467 -5.28 17.44 -26.20
CA ASN A 467 -5.16 18.26 -27.42
C ASN A 467 -5.55 17.52 -28.72
N VAL A 468 -5.68 16.19 -28.65
CA VAL A 468 -6.20 15.34 -29.74
C VAL A 468 -7.54 14.74 -29.32
N ASP A 469 -8.54 14.84 -30.19
CA ASP A 469 -9.82 14.12 -30.04
C ASP A 469 -9.62 12.65 -30.38
N MET A 470 -9.29 11.85 -29.36
CA MET A 470 -8.99 10.43 -29.55
C MET A 470 -10.23 9.60 -29.89
N VAL A 471 -11.43 10.09 -29.57
CA VAL A 471 -12.67 9.44 -30.00
C VAL A 471 -12.84 9.59 -31.50
N GLN A 472 -12.73 10.83 -32.03
CA GLN A 472 -12.79 11.05 -33.46
C GLN A 472 -11.64 10.35 -34.20
N PHE A 473 -10.42 10.37 -33.65
CA PHE A 473 -9.29 9.65 -34.22
C PHE A 473 -9.58 8.14 -34.35
N GLN A 474 -10.19 7.54 -33.32
CA GLN A 474 -10.57 6.13 -33.38
C GLN A 474 -11.67 5.86 -34.42
N GLU A 475 -12.67 6.73 -34.52
CA GLU A 475 -13.73 6.63 -35.53
C GLU A 475 -13.19 6.72 -36.96
N ASP A 476 -12.24 7.62 -37.19
CA ASP A 476 -11.58 7.82 -38.48
C ASP A 476 -10.63 6.66 -38.83
N ASN A 477 -10.14 5.94 -37.82
CA ASN A 477 -9.20 4.83 -37.94
C ASN A 477 -9.76 3.55 -37.30
N PRO A 478 -10.86 2.97 -37.81
CA PRO A 478 -11.55 1.83 -37.19
C PRO A 478 -10.71 0.54 -37.15
N GLY A 479 -9.57 0.53 -37.84
CA GLY A 479 -8.53 -0.49 -37.74
C GLY A 479 -7.85 -0.51 -36.37
N LEU A 480 -7.71 0.64 -35.70
CA LEU A 480 -7.08 0.77 -34.39
C LEU A 480 -8.09 0.50 -33.26
N LYS A 481 -7.97 -0.65 -32.59
CA LYS A 481 -8.92 -1.09 -31.56
C LYS A 481 -8.71 -0.37 -30.23
N ALA A 482 -9.79 -0.23 -29.45
CA ALA A 482 -9.77 0.45 -28.14
C ALA A 482 -8.78 -0.20 -27.16
N GLY A 483 -8.64 -1.53 -27.14
CA GLY A 483 -7.57 -2.20 -26.37
C GLY A 483 -6.15 -1.72 -26.68
N LEU A 484 -5.80 -1.55 -27.96
CA LEU A 484 -4.48 -1.02 -28.34
C LEU A 484 -4.34 0.46 -27.98
N LEU A 485 -5.37 1.27 -28.29
CA LEU A 485 -5.34 2.70 -28.01
C LEU A 485 -5.25 2.95 -26.50
N SER A 486 -6.08 2.29 -25.69
CA SER A 486 -6.05 2.41 -24.23
C SER A 486 -4.69 2.02 -23.65
N PHE A 487 -4.05 0.94 -24.12
CA PHE A 487 -2.70 0.58 -23.72
C PHE A 487 -1.66 1.66 -24.04
N ALA A 488 -1.63 2.13 -25.29
CA ALA A 488 -0.64 3.12 -25.71
C ALA A 488 -0.87 4.49 -25.03
N LEU A 489 -2.13 4.88 -24.86
CA LEU A 489 -2.52 6.11 -24.17
C LEU A 489 -2.22 6.05 -22.68
N GLU A 490 -2.53 4.95 -21.98
CA GLU A 490 -2.18 4.80 -20.56
C GLU A 490 -0.69 5.08 -20.36
N TYR A 491 0.17 4.42 -21.12
CA TYR A 491 1.61 4.59 -20.99
C TYR A 491 2.06 6.03 -21.27
N ILE A 492 1.64 6.61 -22.40
CA ILE A 492 2.12 7.94 -22.80
C ILE A 492 1.58 9.02 -21.87
N LEU A 493 0.29 8.99 -21.56
CA LEU A 493 -0.35 10.06 -20.80
C LEU A 493 0.01 9.96 -19.32
N VAL A 494 -0.02 8.76 -18.72
CA VAL A 494 0.26 8.58 -17.29
C VAL A 494 1.76 8.54 -17.01
N GLY A 495 2.54 7.89 -17.88
CA GLY A 495 3.98 7.76 -17.70
C GLY A 495 4.78 9.03 -18.01
N MET A 496 4.34 9.83 -19.00
CA MET A 496 5.17 10.92 -19.53
C MET A 496 4.64 12.32 -19.20
N TRP A 497 3.32 12.55 -19.21
CA TRP A 497 2.78 13.88 -18.92
C TRP A 497 3.20 14.43 -17.56
N PRO A 498 3.16 13.68 -16.44
CA PRO A 498 3.48 14.24 -15.11
C PRO A 498 4.83 14.96 -15.04
N SER A 499 5.81 14.48 -15.81
CA SER A 499 7.18 14.99 -15.84
C SER A 499 7.52 15.84 -17.07
N ASN A 500 6.69 15.79 -18.13
CA ASN A 500 6.99 16.31 -19.46
C ASN A 500 8.39 15.90 -19.99
N SER A 501 8.96 14.81 -19.47
CA SER A 501 10.34 14.42 -19.76
C SER A 501 10.53 13.95 -21.20
N PHE A 502 9.44 13.48 -21.82
CA PHE A 502 9.48 12.95 -23.17
C PHE A 502 9.65 14.02 -24.26
N MET A 503 9.18 15.26 -24.03
CA MET A 503 9.13 16.29 -25.08
C MET A 503 10.39 17.13 -25.22
N GLY A 504 11.18 17.34 -24.16
CA GLY A 504 12.40 18.13 -24.24
C GLY A 504 12.14 19.53 -24.81
N ASP A 505 12.78 19.87 -25.93
CA ASP A 505 12.65 21.18 -26.59
C ASP A 505 11.49 21.25 -27.62
N HIS A 506 10.61 20.24 -27.67
CA HIS A 506 9.49 20.20 -28.62
C HIS A 506 8.21 20.92 -28.14
N ASN A 507 8.18 21.34 -26.87
CA ASN A 507 7.11 22.16 -26.33
C ASN A 507 7.64 23.28 -25.43
N THR A 508 6.82 24.32 -25.29
CA THR A 508 7.04 25.42 -24.36
C THR A 508 5.94 25.40 -23.31
N CYS A 509 6.32 25.32 -22.04
CA CYS A 509 5.37 25.28 -20.92
C CYS A 509 5.37 26.55 -20.09
N ASP A 510 4.20 26.94 -19.60
CA ASP A 510 4.06 27.96 -18.56
C ASP A 510 4.81 27.57 -17.29
N THR A 511 5.23 28.59 -16.53
CA THR A 511 5.90 28.38 -15.24
C THR A 511 4.96 28.39 -14.05
N SER A 512 3.78 28.98 -14.21
CA SER A 512 2.78 29.15 -13.16
C SER A 512 1.46 29.63 -13.77
N CYS A 513 0.34 29.25 -13.17
CA CYS A 513 -1.00 29.58 -13.63
C CYS A 513 -1.91 29.96 -12.45
N THR A 514 -2.99 30.67 -12.75
CA THR A 514 -4.00 31.07 -11.77
C THR A 514 -5.28 30.27 -11.99
N VAL A 515 -5.81 29.68 -10.91
CA VAL A 515 -7.11 28.97 -10.98
C VAL A 515 -8.20 29.91 -11.50
N GLY A 516 -8.96 29.44 -12.49
CA GLY A 516 -10.05 30.21 -13.10
C GLY A 516 -9.62 31.30 -14.07
N GLN A 517 -8.35 31.35 -14.47
CA GLN A 517 -7.90 32.26 -15.52
C GLN A 517 -8.58 31.95 -16.87
N THR A 518 -8.73 32.96 -17.72
CA THR A 518 -9.36 32.81 -19.04
C THR A 518 -8.36 32.55 -20.17
N GLN A 519 -7.07 32.69 -19.89
CA GLN A 519 -6.01 32.40 -20.85
C GLN A 519 -5.64 30.94 -20.70
N ASP A 520 -5.38 30.27 -21.82
CA ASP A 520 -4.89 28.90 -21.81
C ASP A 520 -3.60 28.83 -20.98
N CYS A 521 -3.49 27.78 -20.17
CA CYS A 521 -2.32 27.48 -19.38
C CYS A 521 -1.91 26.04 -19.60
N GLY A 522 -0.61 25.81 -19.70
CA GLY A 522 -0.04 24.46 -19.84
C GLY A 522 1.19 24.48 -20.71
N CYS A 523 1.33 23.47 -21.55
CA CYS A 523 2.34 23.45 -22.59
C CYS A 523 1.71 23.66 -23.96
N THR A 524 2.43 24.34 -24.84
CA THR A 524 2.10 24.48 -26.26
C THR A 524 3.14 23.75 -27.08
N CYS A 525 2.69 22.96 -28.05
CA CYS A 525 3.58 22.23 -28.93
C CYS A 525 4.24 23.17 -29.93
N ASP A 526 5.57 23.09 -30.04
CA ASP A 526 6.36 23.89 -30.99
C ASP A 526 6.65 23.12 -32.29
N THR A 527 6.24 21.84 -32.35
CA THR A 527 6.58 20.89 -33.41
C THR A 527 5.33 20.22 -33.96
N ASP A 528 5.18 20.15 -35.29
CA ASP A 528 4.20 19.26 -35.92
C ASP A 528 4.87 17.93 -36.26
N PHE A 529 4.59 16.89 -35.47
CA PHE A 529 5.18 15.56 -35.67
C PHE A 529 4.66 14.86 -36.93
N HIS A 530 3.57 15.35 -37.55
CA HIS A 530 3.13 14.83 -38.84
C HIS A 530 4.02 15.26 -40.00
N ASP A 531 4.80 16.34 -39.82
CA ASP A 531 5.79 16.79 -40.80
C ASP A 531 7.14 16.06 -40.68
N TRP A 532 7.34 15.28 -39.61
CA TRP A 532 8.57 14.50 -39.40
C TRP A 532 8.66 13.32 -40.36
N SER A 533 9.89 13.01 -40.77
CA SER A 533 10.19 11.77 -41.48
C SER A 533 9.94 10.55 -40.59
N ASP A 534 9.79 9.39 -41.22
CA ASP A 534 9.58 8.14 -40.50
C ASP A 534 10.75 7.79 -39.57
N ASP A 535 11.99 8.06 -40.00
CA ASP A 535 13.18 7.85 -39.19
C ASP A 535 13.17 8.74 -37.93
N GLU A 536 12.81 10.02 -38.06
CA GLU A 536 12.74 10.94 -36.91
C GLU A 536 11.68 10.52 -35.88
N VAL A 537 10.50 10.07 -36.35
CA VAL A 537 9.44 9.58 -35.46
C VAL A 537 9.85 8.29 -34.77
N TYR A 538 10.45 7.36 -35.51
CA TYR A 538 10.86 6.08 -34.96
C TYR A 538 12.00 6.25 -33.94
N ASP A 539 13.03 7.04 -34.27
CA ASP A 539 14.15 7.33 -33.36
C ASP A 539 13.66 7.93 -32.02
N LYS A 540 12.61 8.75 -32.07
CA LYS A 540 11.99 9.33 -30.87
C LYS A 540 11.19 8.30 -30.06
N MET A 541 10.52 7.37 -30.74
CA MET A 541 9.60 6.41 -30.11
C MET A 541 10.24 5.07 -29.71
N GLU A 542 11.36 4.67 -30.32
CA GLU A 542 11.92 3.32 -30.17
C GLU A 542 12.11 2.89 -28.71
N SER A 543 12.79 3.71 -27.92
CA SER A 543 13.01 3.43 -26.48
C SER A 543 11.71 3.33 -25.68
N GLN A 544 10.69 4.09 -26.08
CA GLN A 544 9.38 4.07 -25.44
C GLN A 544 8.62 2.79 -25.81
N MET A 545 8.73 2.35 -27.06
CA MET A 545 8.15 1.10 -27.53
C MET A 545 8.77 -0.11 -26.84
N GLU A 546 10.08 -0.12 -26.67
CA GLU A 546 10.77 -1.14 -25.88
C GLU A 546 10.26 -1.17 -24.42
N THR A 547 10.15 0.00 -23.80
CA THR A 547 9.63 0.11 -22.43
C THR A 547 8.17 -0.36 -22.35
N MET A 548 7.32 0.04 -23.30
CA MET A 548 5.93 -0.44 -23.40
C MET A 548 5.88 -1.96 -23.52
N GLN A 549 6.72 -2.57 -24.36
CA GLN A 549 6.75 -4.03 -24.55
C GLN A 549 7.04 -4.79 -23.25
N ASN A 550 7.90 -4.23 -22.38
CA ASN A 550 8.34 -4.86 -21.15
C ASN A 550 7.39 -4.66 -19.95
N ARG A 551 6.34 -3.84 -20.10
CA ARG A 551 5.33 -3.61 -19.05
C ARG A 551 4.18 -4.64 -19.10
N ALA A 552 3.31 -4.59 -18.09
CA ALA A 552 2.07 -5.35 -18.07
C ALA A 552 1.31 -5.24 -19.41
N HIS A 553 0.91 -6.38 -19.97
CA HIS A 553 0.26 -6.50 -21.30
C HIS A 553 1.08 -6.01 -22.50
N GLY A 554 2.35 -5.59 -22.33
CA GLY A 554 3.17 -5.02 -23.39
C GLY A 554 3.33 -5.93 -24.60
N THR A 555 3.59 -7.21 -24.37
CA THR A 555 3.71 -8.22 -25.44
C THR A 555 2.41 -8.52 -26.18
N LYS A 556 1.24 -8.06 -25.69
CA LYS A 556 -0.05 -8.12 -26.41
C LYS A 556 -0.18 -7.02 -27.46
N TYR A 557 0.51 -5.89 -27.27
CA TYR A 557 0.30 -4.67 -28.04
C TYR A 557 1.56 -4.11 -28.72
N VAL A 558 2.75 -4.58 -28.35
CA VAL A 558 4.02 -4.22 -28.99
C VAL A 558 4.78 -5.47 -29.40
N TYR A 559 5.19 -5.51 -30.66
CA TYR A 559 5.97 -6.59 -31.26
C TYR A 559 7.35 -6.09 -31.67
N ARG A 560 8.35 -6.97 -31.54
CA ARG A 560 9.72 -6.74 -32.02
C ARG A 560 10.03 -7.70 -33.17
N ASP A 561 10.43 -7.14 -34.29
CA ASP A 561 10.90 -7.85 -35.48
C ASP A 561 12.34 -7.44 -35.81
N ASP A 562 13.32 -8.28 -35.47
CA ASP A 562 14.73 -7.98 -35.70
C ASP A 562 15.10 -7.90 -37.20
N GLY A 563 14.22 -8.36 -38.10
CA GLY A 563 14.40 -8.27 -39.55
C GLY A 563 13.79 -7.03 -40.20
N ALA A 564 12.97 -6.27 -39.48
CA ALA A 564 12.33 -5.07 -39.99
C ALA A 564 13.26 -3.84 -39.92
N THR A 565 13.05 -2.86 -40.82
CA THR A 565 13.74 -1.56 -40.76
C THR A 565 13.48 -0.86 -39.42
N TYR A 566 12.23 -0.91 -38.97
CA TYR A 566 11.78 -0.42 -37.67
C TYR A 566 11.49 -1.64 -36.80
N GLN A 567 12.37 -1.97 -35.85
CA GLN A 567 12.30 -3.23 -35.11
C GLN A 567 11.02 -3.32 -34.27
N TYR A 568 10.67 -2.25 -33.55
CA TYR A 568 9.47 -2.21 -32.75
C TYR A 568 8.26 -1.70 -33.53
N GLY A 569 7.09 -2.30 -33.28
CA GLY A 569 5.82 -1.84 -33.85
C GLY A 569 4.63 -2.26 -33.01
N PHE A 570 3.56 -1.48 -33.09
CA PHE A 570 2.30 -1.84 -32.47
C PHE A 570 1.71 -3.08 -33.14
N GLN A 571 0.99 -3.88 -32.36
CA GLN A 571 0.26 -5.04 -32.82
C GLN A 571 -1.10 -5.14 -32.14
N GLN A 572 -1.98 -5.91 -32.75
CA GLN A 572 -3.27 -6.27 -32.21
C GLN A 572 -3.65 -7.67 -32.67
N ASN A 573 -4.21 -8.48 -31.77
CA ASN A 573 -4.55 -9.88 -32.04
C ASN A 573 -3.35 -10.71 -32.57
N GLY A 574 -2.13 -10.42 -32.09
CA GLY A 574 -0.90 -11.09 -32.52
C GLY A 574 -0.44 -10.74 -33.95
N VAL A 575 -0.99 -9.67 -34.54
CA VAL A 575 -0.63 -9.20 -35.88
C VAL A 575 -0.10 -7.77 -35.75
N ARG A 576 1.13 -7.56 -36.22
CA ARG A 576 1.77 -6.24 -36.32
C ARG A 576 0.95 -5.34 -37.25
N LEU A 577 0.80 -4.07 -36.87
CA LEU A 577 0.18 -3.07 -37.73
C LEU A 577 1.00 -2.88 -39.02
N GLU A 578 0.30 -2.52 -40.09
CA GLU A 578 0.94 -2.06 -41.32
C GLU A 578 1.75 -0.79 -41.05
N HIS A 579 2.78 -0.56 -41.87
CA HIS A 579 3.73 0.54 -41.67
C HIS A 579 3.06 1.91 -41.48
N ASP A 580 2.14 2.27 -42.38
CA ASP A 580 1.46 3.57 -42.36
C ASP A 580 0.60 3.75 -41.10
N ASP A 581 -0.12 2.71 -40.66
CA ASP A 581 -0.95 2.75 -39.45
C ASP A 581 -0.08 2.86 -38.19
N ASN A 582 1.04 2.13 -38.15
CA ASN A 582 1.99 2.19 -37.05
C ASN A 582 2.59 3.60 -36.91
N MET A 583 3.00 4.19 -38.04
CA MET A 583 3.59 5.52 -38.10
C MET A 583 2.58 6.64 -37.83
N LEU A 584 1.32 6.46 -38.23
CA LEU A 584 0.21 7.34 -37.87
C LEU A 584 -0.03 7.35 -36.35
N LEU A 585 -0.09 6.17 -35.73
CA LEU A 585 -0.30 6.06 -34.28
C LEU A 585 0.86 6.69 -33.51
N MET A 586 2.12 6.41 -33.88
CA MET A 586 3.29 7.02 -33.25
C MET A 586 3.26 8.56 -33.29
N ARG A 587 2.94 9.15 -34.46
CA ARG A 587 2.81 10.62 -34.60
C ARG A 587 1.70 11.20 -33.74
N THR A 588 0.58 10.49 -33.67
CA THR A 588 -0.57 10.89 -32.84
C THR A 588 -0.20 10.88 -31.36
N LEU A 589 0.50 9.84 -30.90
CA LEU A 589 0.99 9.74 -29.52
C LEU A 589 2.02 10.82 -29.18
N LEU A 590 2.93 11.15 -30.11
CA LEU A 590 3.87 12.27 -29.95
C LEU A 590 3.12 13.61 -29.85
N THR A 591 2.12 13.82 -30.69
CA THR A 591 1.28 15.04 -30.67
C THR A 591 0.54 15.16 -29.33
N LEU A 592 -0.02 14.06 -28.82
CA LEU A 592 -0.64 14.00 -27.50
C LEU A 592 0.34 14.29 -26.36
N ALA A 593 1.54 13.72 -26.42
CA ALA A 593 2.57 13.93 -25.41
C ALA A 593 3.04 15.39 -25.34
N CYS A 594 2.93 16.12 -26.46
CA CYS A 594 3.44 17.48 -26.62
C CYS A 594 2.69 18.54 -25.81
N GLU A 595 1.40 18.34 -25.55
CA GLU A 595 0.58 19.26 -24.77
C GLU A 595 -0.12 18.45 -23.66
N PRO A 596 0.55 18.27 -22.50
CA PRO A 596 -0.01 17.56 -21.38
C PRO A 596 -1.40 18.04 -21.01
N GLY A 597 -2.32 17.09 -20.90
CA GLY A 597 -3.69 17.28 -20.42
C GLY A 597 -3.80 17.12 -18.90
N ALA A 598 -5.02 16.81 -18.47
CA ALA A 598 -5.32 16.56 -17.07
C ALA A 598 -5.36 15.05 -16.78
N LEU A 599 -4.88 14.67 -15.59
CA LEU A 599 -4.89 13.32 -15.06
C LEU A 599 -5.71 13.26 -13.76
N GLY A 600 -6.36 12.12 -13.53
CA GLY A 600 -6.98 11.84 -12.24
C GLY A 600 -5.94 11.55 -11.15
N ALA A 601 -6.38 11.63 -9.88
CA ALA A 601 -5.48 11.57 -8.73
C ALA A 601 -4.65 10.27 -8.70
N MET A 602 -5.27 9.12 -9.02
CA MET A 602 -4.57 7.83 -9.04
C MET A 602 -3.41 7.78 -10.04
N SER A 603 -3.34 8.65 -11.04
CA SER A 603 -2.30 8.67 -12.08
C SER A 603 -1.10 9.57 -11.78
N VAL A 604 -1.05 10.20 -10.60
CA VAL A 604 -0.02 11.20 -10.25
C VAL A 604 0.58 10.93 -8.87
N GLY A 605 1.64 11.66 -8.54
CA GLY A 605 2.37 11.53 -7.27
C GLY A 605 1.49 11.54 -6.01
N PRO A 606 0.49 12.42 -5.84
CA PRO A 606 -0.40 12.37 -4.68
C PRO A 606 -1.57 11.37 -4.87
N SER A 607 -1.32 10.16 -5.38
CA SER A 607 -2.36 9.15 -5.64
C SER A 607 -3.19 8.77 -4.42
N ILE A 608 -2.61 8.91 -3.21
CA ILE A 608 -3.29 8.80 -1.92
C ILE A 608 -4.52 9.72 -1.79
N LEU A 609 -4.61 10.81 -2.57
CA LEU A 609 -5.81 11.65 -2.58
C LEU A 609 -7.07 10.89 -3.00
N ASP A 610 -6.92 9.84 -3.80
CA ASP A 610 -8.01 8.93 -4.09
C ASP A 610 -8.13 7.85 -3.00
N PRO A 611 -9.27 7.77 -2.26
CA PRO A 611 -9.45 6.78 -1.21
C PRO A 611 -9.32 5.31 -1.64
N VAL A 612 -9.47 4.99 -2.94
CA VAL A 612 -9.27 3.62 -3.44
C VAL A 612 -7.81 3.14 -3.28
N PHE A 613 -6.86 4.08 -3.19
CA PHE A 613 -5.44 3.79 -2.95
C PHE A 613 -5.25 2.82 -1.77
N TRP A 614 -5.95 3.06 -0.66
CA TRP A 614 -5.79 2.30 0.57
C TRP A 614 -6.27 0.85 0.48
N ALA A 615 -7.26 0.57 -0.36
CA ALA A 615 -7.71 -0.81 -0.57
C ALA A 615 -6.78 -1.58 -1.53
N LEU A 616 -6.10 -0.87 -2.43
CA LEU A 616 -5.26 -1.46 -3.44
C LEU A 616 -3.96 -2.02 -2.87
N HIS A 617 -3.29 -1.31 -1.96
CA HIS A 617 -1.92 -1.62 -1.56
C HIS A 617 -1.73 -2.81 -0.59
N PRO A 618 -2.64 -3.05 0.37
CA PRO A 618 -2.49 -4.16 1.30
C PRO A 618 -2.39 -5.53 0.62
N ILE A 619 -2.95 -5.71 -0.58
CA ILE A 619 -2.83 -6.97 -1.31
C ILE A 619 -1.39 -7.28 -1.74
N PHE A 620 -0.57 -6.27 -2.00
CA PHE A 620 0.85 -6.47 -2.34
C PHE A 620 1.64 -6.85 -1.09
N GLU A 621 1.35 -6.22 0.05
CA GLU A 621 1.95 -6.60 1.32
C GLU A 621 1.54 -8.00 1.75
N LYS A 622 0.27 -8.37 1.57
CA LYS A 622 -0.23 -9.73 1.78
C LYS A 622 0.62 -10.75 0.99
N ALA A 623 0.97 -10.43 -0.26
CA ALA A 623 1.85 -11.27 -1.08
C ALA A 623 3.28 -11.34 -0.51
N THR A 624 3.84 -10.22 -0.04
CA THR A 624 5.16 -10.20 0.63
C THR A 624 5.17 -11.07 1.89
N GLN A 625 4.08 -11.05 2.68
CA GLN A 625 3.98 -11.87 3.89
C GLN A 625 3.97 -13.37 3.54
N ILE A 626 3.40 -13.79 2.40
CA ILE A 626 3.52 -15.18 1.94
C ILE A 626 4.98 -15.54 1.69
N LEU A 627 5.77 -14.70 1.00
CA LEU A 627 7.20 -14.97 0.79
C LEU A 627 7.94 -15.16 2.11
N GLN A 628 7.62 -14.35 3.12
CA GLN A 628 8.31 -14.35 4.41
C GLN A 628 7.87 -15.49 5.34
N LEU A 629 6.63 -15.97 5.23
CA LEU A 629 6.04 -16.97 6.13
C LEU A 629 6.02 -18.39 5.56
N SER A 630 5.81 -18.56 4.26
CA SER A 630 5.70 -19.88 3.64
C SER A 630 7.04 -20.62 3.67
N PRO A 631 7.10 -21.87 4.16
CA PRO A 631 8.29 -22.73 4.04
C PRO A 631 8.78 -22.91 2.61
N THR A 632 7.86 -22.91 1.62
CA THR A 632 8.21 -23.03 0.21
C THR A 632 9.12 -21.91 -0.25
N TYR A 633 8.89 -20.68 0.23
CA TYR A 633 9.59 -19.49 -0.26
C TYR A 633 10.63 -18.95 0.72
N LYS A 634 10.31 -18.87 2.02
CA LYS A 634 11.18 -18.25 3.03
C LYS A 634 12.56 -18.92 3.14
N ASP A 635 12.64 -20.21 2.81
CA ASP A 635 13.86 -21.01 2.89
C ASP A 635 14.60 -21.11 1.54
N THR A 636 13.97 -20.68 0.43
CA THR A 636 14.54 -20.79 -0.93
C THR A 636 14.85 -19.45 -1.57
N TYR A 637 14.15 -18.38 -1.19
CA TYR A 637 14.36 -17.04 -1.74
C TYR A 637 15.61 -16.37 -1.18
N ASP A 638 16.34 -15.66 -2.03
CA ASP A 638 17.35 -14.70 -1.62
C ASP A 638 16.69 -13.37 -1.22
N PHE A 639 16.77 -13.02 0.06
CA PHE A 639 16.23 -11.78 0.64
C PHE A 639 17.27 -10.64 0.69
N THR A 640 18.42 -10.79 0.02
CA THR A 640 19.46 -9.76 0.00
C THR A 640 18.93 -8.45 -0.60
N TRP A 641 19.16 -7.33 0.10
CA TRP A 641 18.79 -6.02 -0.39
C TRP A 641 19.67 -5.56 -1.57
N VAL A 642 19.04 -5.25 -2.68
CA VAL A 642 19.65 -4.62 -3.85
C VAL A 642 19.31 -3.14 -3.82
N GLY A 643 20.30 -2.34 -3.45
CA GLY A 643 20.16 -0.89 -3.38
C GLY A 643 19.90 -0.27 -4.75
N LYS A 644 19.11 0.80 -4.77
CA LYS A 644 18.86 1.61 -5.97
C LYS A 644 19.34 3.04 -5.75
N ASP A 645 19.87 3.67 -6.79
CA ASP A 645 20.10 5.11 -6.79
C ASP A 645 18.78 5.84 -7.07
N CYS A 646 18.37 6.69 -6.12
CA CYS A 646 17.17 7.51 -6.23
C CYS A 646 17.44 8.93 -6.75
N GLY A 647 18.70 9.22 -7.10
CA GLY A 647 19.16 10.51 -7.58
C GLY A 647 19.70 11.41 -6.47
N ASP A 648 20.44 12.44 -6.88
CA ASP A 648 21.13 13.34 -5.97
C ASP A 648 20.18 14.01 -4.96
N GLY A 649 20.41 13.76 -3.67
CA GLY A 649 19.66 14.37 -2.57
C GLY A 649 18.30 13.72 -2.27
N VAL A 650 18.03 12.55 -2.83
CA VAL A 650 16.84 11.74 -2.58
C VAL A 650 17.22 10.49 -1.77
N SER A 651 16.52 10.23 -0.66
CA SER A 651 16.78 9.10 0.23
C SER A 651 15.82 7.93 -0.02
N GLY A 652 16.20 6.74 0.44
CA GLY A 652 15.33 5.56 0.52
C GLY A 652 15.72 4.42 -0.42
N GLY A 653 16.72 4.62 -1.27
CA GLY A 653 17.19 3.62 -2.22
C GLY A 653 18.04 2.52 -1.59
N GLN A 654 18.71 2.82 -0.48
CA GLN A 654 19.58 1.89 0.24
C GLN A 654 18.92 1.34 1.51
N VAL A 655 19.40 0.18 1.97
CA VAL A 655 18.83 -0.52 3.15
C VAL A 655 19.03 0.26 4.46
N ASP A 656 20.12 1.03 4.55
CA ASP A 656 20.50 1.85 5.70
C ASP A 656 20.13 3.34 5.54
N GLU A 657 19.53 3.70 4.40
CA GLU A 657 18.96 5.03 4.20
C GLU A 657 17.61 5.16 4.91
N THR A 658 17.33 6.37 5.39
CA THR A 658 16.10 6.68 6.09
C THR A 658 14.95 6.96 5.15
N MET A 659 13.75 6.65 5.64
CA MET A 659 12.44 6.92 5.07
C MET A 659 11.68 7.86 6.01
N PRO A 660 10.63 8.58 5.57
CA PRO A 660 9.99 9.61 6.38
C PRO A 660 9.08 9.08 7.49
N PHE A 661 9.18 7.79 7.83
CA PHE A 661 8.35 7.14 8.84
C PHE A 661 9.08 7.07 10.16
N THR A 662 8.34 7.15 11.26
CA THR A 662 8.88 7.09 12.62
C THR A 662 8.21 5.98 13.42
N GLU A 663 8.80 5.58 14.56
CA GLU A 663 8.13 4.64 15.48
C GLU A 663 6.77 5.18 15.96
N ARG A 664 6.66 6.50 16.11
CA ARG A 664 5.42 7.17 16.48
C ARG A 664 4.34 7.03 15.42
N ASP A 665 4.68 7.15 14.14
CA ASP A 665 3.73 7.00 13.04
C ASP A 665 3.12 5.59 13.00
N PHE A 666 3.91 4.58 13.40
CA PHE A 666 3.47 3.19 13.47
C PHE A 666 2.78 2.81 14.80
N GLY A 667 2.83 3.68 15.81
CA GLY A 667 2.35 3.39 17.16
C GLY A 667 3.24 2.40 17.92
N PHE A 668 4.53 2.31 17.57
CA PHE A 668 5.54 1.50 18.25
C PHE A 668 6.33 2.27 19.32
N GLY A 669 6.03 3.54 19.55
CA GLY A 669 6.66 4.29 20.62
C GLY A 669 6.51 5.79 20.42
N ASP A 670 7.27 6.55 21.20
CA ASP A 670 7.32 8.00 21.10
C ASP A 670 8.47 8.51 20.19
N GLY A 671 9.20 7.61 19.52
CA GLY A 671 10.33 7.96 18.66
C GLY A 671 9.91 8.81 17.45
N ASP A 672 10.62 9.92 17.23
CA ASP A 672 10.39 10.90 16.16
C ASP A 672 11.46 10.87 15.05
N GLU A 673 12.46 10.00 15.20
CA GLU A 673 13.53 9.91 14.22
C GLU A 673 13.07 9.10 13.00
N PRO A 674 13.40 9.55 11.77
CA PRO A 674 13.17 8.77 10.55
C PRO A 674 13.81 7.39 10.61
N LEU A 675 13.05 6.35 10.30
CA LEU A 675 13.48 4.95 10.29
C LEU A 675 14.22 4.61 9.00
N THR A 676 15.22 3.74 9.11
CA THR A 676 15.88 3.10 7.97
C THR A 676 14.98 2.05 7.32
N ASN A 677 15.26 1.71 6.06
CA ASN A 677 14.58 0.58 5.40
C ASN A 677 14.74 -0.73 6.20
N GLN A 678 15.89 -1.00 6.80
CA GLN A 678 16.09 -2.18 7.66
C GLN A 678 15.15 -2.18 8.87
N GLU A 679 15.05 -1.06 9.59
CA GLU A 679 14.16 -0.96 10.75
C GLU A 679 12.69 -1.13 10.34
N ILE A 680 12.30 -0.57 9.20
CA ILE A 680 10.94 -0.75 8.64
C ILE A 680 10.67 -2.23 8.32
N ILE A 681 11.62 -2.94 7.70
CA ILE A 681 11.49 -4.38 7.44
C ILE A 681 11.27 -5.14 8.76
N ASP A 682 12.08 -4.83 9.78
CA ASP A 682 11.99 -5.50 11.08
C ASP A 682 10.63 -5.21 11.76
N PHE A 683 10.12 -3.99 11.65
CA PHE A 683 8.81 -3.60 12.18
C PHE A 683 7.65 -4.27 11.44
N LEU A 684 7.70 -4.32 10.11
CA LEU A 684 6.65 -4.88 9.27
C LEU A 684 6.75 -6.40 9.11
N PHE A 685 7.80 -7.04 9.63
CA PHE A 685 7.96 -8.47 9.53
C PHE A 685 6.77 -9.20 10.18
N PRO A 686 6.13 -10.17 9.51
CA PRO A 686 4.83 -10.72 9.94
C PRO A 686 4.87 -11.50 11.25
N THR A 687 6.04 -12.00 11.66
CA THR A 687 6.21 -12.66 12.97
C THR A 687 6.55 -11.68 14.10
N ASN A 688 6.67 -10.38 13.81
CA ASN A 688 6.86 -9.37 14.85
C ASN A 688 5.62 -9.34 15.76
N PRO A 689 5.75 -9.64 17.06
CA PRO A 689 4.61 -9.62 17.98
C PRO A 689 3.97 -8.23 18.08
N ARG A 690 4.70 -7.16 17.80
CA ARG A 690 4.20 -5.78 17.88
C ARG A 690 3.38 -5.36 16.67
N LEU A 691 3.57 -5.98 15.50
CA LEU A 691 2.79 -5.66 14.29
C LEU A 691 1.30 -5.86 14.58
N PRO A 692 0.43 -4.84 14.47
CA PRO A 692 -0.89 -4.89 15.11
C PRO A 692 -1.95 -5.63 14.28
N TYR A 693 -1.59 -6.16 13.10
CA TYR A 693 -2.52 -6.76 12.16
C TYR A 693 -2.00 -8.07 11.58
N VAL A 694 -2.92 -8.82 10.98
CA VAL A 694 -2.69 -9.99 10.12
C VAL A 694 -3.68 -9.97 8.96
N TYR A 695 -3.45 -10.79 7.94
CA TYR A 695 -4.40 -11.08 6.88
C TYR A 695 -5.24 -12.31 7.22
N ASP A 696 -6.51 -12.28 6.81
CA ASP A 696 -7.50 -13.31 7.16
C ASP A 696 -7.23 -14.68 6.55
N LYS A 697 -6.81 -14.71 5.28
CA LYS A 697 -6.61 -15.92 4.47
C LYS A 697 -5.49 -15.69 3.48
N PHE A 698 -4.71 -16.73 3.17
CA PHE A 698 -3.67 -16.68 2.13
C PHE A 698 -3.93 -17.62 0.94
N ASP A 699 -4.87 -18.56 1.10
CA ASP A 699 -5.14 -19.68 0.20
C ASP A 699 -5.94 -19.32 -1.07
N SER A 700 -6.33 -18.06 -1.23
CA SER A 700 -7.15 -17.59 -2.33
C SER A 700 -6.67 -16.24 -2.86
N TRP A 701 -6.52 -16.20 -4.19
CA TRP A 701 -6.20 -15.02 -4.98
C TRP A 701 -7.11 -15.02 -6.19
N GLY A 702 -8.16 -14.20 -6.17
CA GLY A 702 -9.09 -14.17 -7.28
C GLY A 702 -9.75 -15.51 -7.55
N ALA A 703 -9.62 -15.95 -8.81
CA ALA A 703 -10.09 -17.25 -9.28
C ALA A 703 -9.05 -18.39 -9.12
N CYS A 704 -7.86 -18.10 -8.59
CA CYS A 704 -6.80 -19.08 -8.37
C CYS A 704 -6.93 -19.66 -6.96
N THR A 705 -7.66 -20.76 -6.84
CA THR A 705 -7.91 -21.47 -5.56
C THR A 705 -7.01 -22.68 -5.33
N ASP A 706 -6.31 -23.14 -6.38
CA ASP A 706 -5.51 -24.37 -6.36
C ASP A 706 -4.00 -24.07 -6.21
N TRP A 707 -3.65 -22.85 -5.82
CA TRP A 707 -2.24 -22.47 -5.60
C TRP A 707 -1.77 -22.95 -4.24
N ASP A 708 -0.98 -24.02 -4.24
CA ASP A 708 -0.40 -24.62 -3.04
C ASP A 708 1.01 -24.08 -2.80
N PHE A 709 1.13 -23.14 -1.88
CA PHE A 709 2.41 -22.59 -1.41
C PHE A 709 2.83 -23.22 -0.07
N GLU A 710 2.44 -24.49 0.14
CA GLU A 710 2.60 -25.27 1.37
C GLU A 710 2.31 -24.45 2.62
N VAL A 711 1.02 -24.32 2.93
CA VAL A 711 0.63 -23.92 4.28
C VAL A 711 1.07 -25.05 5.21
N ALA A 712 2.12 -24.83 6.00
CA ALA A 712 2.65 -25.85 6.90
C ALA A 712 1.49 -26.54 7.62
N ALA A 713 1.24 -27.82 7.30
CA ALA A 713 0.19 -28.58 7.95
C ALA A 713 0.55 -28.71 9.43
N ALA A 714 -0.09 -27.88 10.27
CA ALA A 714 0.05 -27.91 11.72
C ALA A 714 -0.79 -29.03 12.34
#